data_AF-A0A521JX23-F1
#
_entry.id   AF-A0A521JX23-F1
#
_cell.length_a   1.000
_cell.length_b   1.000
_cell.length_c   1.000
_cell.angle_alpha   90.00
_cell.angle_beta   90.00
_cell.angle_gamma   90.00
#
_symmetry.space_group_name_H-M   'P 1'
#
loop_
_entity.id
_entity.type
_entity.pdbx_description
1 polymer ?
#
loop_
_entity_poly.entity_id
_entity_poly.type
_entity_poly.pdbx_seq_one_letter_code
_entity_poly.pdbx_strand_id
1 'polypeptide(L)'
;MKATACLICGASDGELLVRYEQDPYHRHLDHLHETPVTYVVCRRCGFVYTNPMLDEQELTTLYGDKLRPHAPDPAYLKANRKVYLARYQWVAKELGLPQDGQPAPSLLEVGCAAGVALSVFREYGWQVCGIEPADTFASHARESFGLDVQTGFYGPGSYEGRTFDLIMFSQVLEHVPDPDALLRQARINLKDDGHVFIGVPTLMRPLRPVHPQTLQAVHLWIFSLPTLRLLLERNGLTPVAQTYDHKGLLVLAKKAEVRTGWREGAGDSPERVIRYFREFTAEDGQYARNLAALKSINKDRGRPPDLDADLSAVTVEQTSSGYLNLCERTHGEPRHLYDRDPRDIARRVVERMDFGVEGVVVLLGLGLGYLATEVLSRLNRGHVLIVCEADPRIFHAAMFHQDLTGLLNDERVHLVVGDDLPRLDYILSLCSKPMFVTDKLRIVRCGFSARWHQTLYARYEERVKERMKVLEINRNTIGGLGLRMLKNVLDNAHLTLDMPGVARFTGLFKGKPAIIVSAGPSLEANFDLLRDAKGRAVIIACDTVLRMLVPNGIVPDITITADPHEMTYRKFRDLPMDPDSILICHPANYPDIFRTFAGRRFTTDTHLTLYKFLSRFWASKGRVDHRSQSSAHQAFNAATLLGADPIIFVGQDLCFYRDKKHAGNLTKESPSSVTGTPQDREQAVDILGRPVETSTLFRSFKIILEDMIRESPARVINATEGGLGLKGSEVLTLRDALAECCPVEPIGVAERFASVSKDAPGETDRAGLRAEVARIDAEAKETLKVAQKMLTYVERAERVIQRGKENSKRAEYLSEMAERQSQLMEGRHELMGLLVEGAYLLELYMTRESTLSIDQIADPKERFKRQIERALTYYRGLKDALTPFAEGTKLLLQRLDEVERLLGLPSETVEQRLQIALGYKQLMDYPRAQELYRRLIEEAPQHLEALFHLGDILYRCHRPHEALPLLKQVAARAPRYMNVGELIRLCREKTDAWAVKTAEARAVLESRAQRLSGADALRAEAEFYRLAGDRTRAERKLTEAIRVAPTGPEAYISLARHYEATGDLQAVVAVFEEGLTACPESPSLLKELGLFSLRHDQVHQGAEFLCAAAALDPSLCEEAGDLLYQVSCYMSAGELFEQALRRHPENVALILKAAAAYRQATTTAKPALAMEGR
;
A
#
# COMPACT_ATOMS: atom_id res chain seq x y z
N MET A 1 52.41 -21.19 21.87
CA MET A 1 51.51 -21.40 23.05
C MET A 1 52.19 -21.30 24.44
N LYS A 2 51.63 -20.53 25.39
CA LYS A 2 52.16 -20.30 26.76
C LYS A 2 51.08 -20.49 27.84
N ALA A 3 51.45 -20.97 29.04
CA ALA A 3 50.55 -21.02 30.20
C ALA A 3 50.20 -19.61 30.68
N THR A 4 48.92 -19.35 30.92
CA THR A 4 48.39 -17.97 31.06
C THR A 4 47.70 -17.78 32.41
N ALA A 5 48.08 -16.73 33.13
CA ALA A 5 47.37 -16.27 34.32
C ALA A 5 46.18 -15.38 33.91
N CYS A 6 45.15 -15.31 34.76
CA CYS A 6 43.99 -14.47 34.54
C CYS A 6 44.37 -12.99 34.40
N LEU A 7 44.03 -12.37 33.26
CA LEU A 7 44.29 -10.96 32.98
C LEU A 7 43.73 -10.01 34.05
N ILE A 8 42.59 -10.34 34.66
CA ILE A 8 41.86 -9.44 35.56
C ILE A 8 42.39 -9.49 37.00
N CYS A 9 42.58 -10.68 37.57
CA CYS A 9 42.92 -10.85 38.98
C CYS A 9 44.31 -11.48 39.23
N GLY A 10 45.03 -11.87 38.18
CA GLY A 10 46.36 -12.48 38.27
C GLY A 10 46.39 -13.94 38.74
N ALA A 11 45.23 -14.55 39.03
CA ALA A 11 45.17 -15.93 39.51
C ALA A 11 45.47 -16.94 38.39
N SER A 12 46.12 -18.05 38.74
CA SER A 12 46.48 -19.12 37.79
C SER A 12 45.54 -20.34 37.86
N ASP A 13 44.44 -20.24 38.62
CA ASP A 13 43.44 -21.28 38.84
C ASP A 13 42.20 -21.10 37.94
N GLY A 14 42.27 -21.67 36.75
CA GLY A 14 41.14 -21.76 35.81
C GLY A 14 40.37 -23.08 35.95
N GLU A 15 39.06 -23.05 35.81
CA GLU A 15 38.20 -24.22 35.61
C GLU A 15 37.88 -24.38 34.12
N LEU A 16 37.91 -25.61 33.60
CA LEU A 16 37.60 -25.90 32.20
C LEU A 16 36.15 -25.48 31.87
N LEU A 17 35.99 -24.59 30.88
CA LEU A 17 34.69 -24.21 30.34
C LEU A 17 34.31 -25.11 29.16
N VAL A 18 35.20 -25.17 28.16
CA VAL A 18 35.04 -25.96 26.94
C VAL A 18 36.41 -26.19 26.31
N ARG A 19 36.55 -27.33 25.62
CA ARG A 19 37.70 -27.67 24.80
C ARG A 19 37.22 -28.09 23.42
N TYR A 20 37.79 -27.46 22.40
CA TYR A 20 37.59 -27.83 21.01
C TYR A 20 38.85 -28.56 20.53
N GLU A 21 38.71 -29.77 19.99
CA GLU A 21 39.86 -30.50 19.42
C GLU A 21 40.35 -29.89 18.10
N GLN A 22 39.50 -29.11 17.43
CA GLN A 22 39.81 -28.35 16.22
C GLN A 22 39.15 -26.97 16.32
N ASP A 23 39.81 -25.92 15.84
CA ASP A 23 39.19 -24.59 15.78
C ASP A 23 37.93 -24.63 14.88
N PRO A 24 36.74 -24.30 15.39
CA PRO A 24 35.49 -24.45 14.65
C PRO A 24 35.32 -23.46 13.48
N TYR A 25 36.18 -22.45 13.36
CA TYR A 25 35.99 -21.30 12.47
C TYR A 25 37.15 -21.07 11.47
N HIS A 26 38.39 -21.41 11.81
CA HIS A 26 39.57 -21.16 10.95
C HIS A 26 40.00 -22.40 10.14
N ARG A 27 39.08 -22.96 9.33
CA ARG A 27 39.31 -24.18 8.51
C ARG A 27 40.36 -24.05 7.39
N HIS A 28 40.80 -22.83 7.08
CA HIS A 28 41.72 -22.53 5.98
C HIS A 28 43.16 -22.28 6.45
N LEU A 29 43.43 -22.45 7.74
CA LEU A 29 44.73 -22.21 8.34
C LEU A 29 45.24 -23.53 8.92
N ASP A 30 45.91 -24.31 8.09
CA ASP A 30 46.30 -25.70 8.35
C ASP A 30 47.01 -25.89 9.71
N HIS A 31 47.81 -24.92 10.16
CA HIS A 31 48.48 -24.96 11.46
C HIS A 31 47.59 -24.66 12.69
N LEU A 32 46.51 -23.88 12.55
CA LEU A 32 45.61 -23.52 13.65
C LEU A 32 44.44 -24.50 13.77
N HIS A 33 44.02 -25.11 12.67
CA HIS A 33 42.91 -26.08 12.66
C HIS A 33 43.23 -27.36 13.44
N GLU A 34 44.50 -27.78 13.51
CA GLU A 34 44.94 -29.00 14.21
C GLU A 34 45.31 -28.77 15.69
N THR A 35 45.25 -27.53 16.18
CA THR A 35 45.63 -27.18 17.56
C THR A 35 44.40 -27.10 18.46
N PRO A 36 44.31 -27.91 19.55
CA PRO A 36 43.17 -27.85 20.46
C PRO A 36 43.04 -26.48 21.15
N VAL A 37 41.84 -25.91 21.13
CA VAL A 37 41.54 -24.62 21.80
C VAL A 37 40.82 -24.90 23.11
N THR A 38 41.42 -24.48 24.22
CA THR A 38 40.85 -24.69 25.55
C THR A 38 40.52 -23.35 26.20
N TYR A 39 39.25 -23.18 26.56
CA TYR A 39 38.77 -22.04 27.34
C TYR A 39 38.59 -22.44 28.80
N VAL A 40 39.07 -21.56 29.69
CA VAL A 40 38.91 -21.70 31.14
C VAL A 40 38.19 -20.49 31.73
N VAL A 41 37.41 -20.70 32.78
CA VAL A 41 36.82 -19.65 33.63
C VAL A 41 37.70 -19.48 34.86
N CYS A 42 38.13 -18.26 35.16
CA CYS A 42 38.85 -17.96 36.40
C CYS A 42 37.93 -18.19 37.62
N ARG A 43 38.37 -19.00 38.58
CA ARG A 43 37.60 -19.31 39.80
C ARG A 43 37.41 -18.12 40.75
N ARG A 44 38.21 -17.06 40.59
CA ARG A 44 38.17 -15.88 41.47
C ARG A 44 37.29 -14.75 40.94
N CYS A 45 37.19 -14.59 39.62
CA CYS A 45 36.57 -13.41 39.01
C CYS A 45 35.68 -13.71 37.80
N GLY A 46 35.45 -14.98 37.46
CA GLY A 46 34.57 -15.39 36.37
C GLY A 46 35.07 -15.03 34.97
N PHE A 47 36.26 -14.44 34.84
CA PHE A 47 36.82 -14.05 33.55
C PHE A 47 37.20 -15.28 32.71
N VAL A 48 36.87 -15.24 31.42
CA VAL A 48 37.05 -16.37 30.49
C VAL A 48 38.21 -16.07 29.53
N TYR A 49 39.12 -17.02 29.40
CA TYR A 49 40.33 -16.86 28.60
C TYR A 49 40.85 -18.20 28.08
N THR A 50 41.70 -18.15 27.05
CA THR A 50 42.37 -19.35 26.51
C THR A 50 43.54 -19.76 27.39
N ASN A 51 43.66 -21.05 27.71
CA ASN A 51 44.81 -21.60 28.42
C ASN A 51 45.15 -23.01 27.90
N PRO A 52 46.32 -23.20 27.23
CA PRO A 52 47.36 -22.20 26.95
C PRO A 52 46.92 -21.16 25.90
N MET A 53 47.56 -19.99 25.91
CA MET A 53 47.30 -18.89 24.96
C MET A 53 48.31 -18.92 23.80
N LEU A 54 47.91 -18.50 22.61
CA LEU A 54 48.81 -18.26 21.48
C LEU A 54 49.87 -17.20 21.85
N ASP A 55 51.09 -17.36 21.34
CA ASP A 55 52.16 -16.39 21.54
C ASP A 55 52.20 -15.30 20.45
N GLU A 56 53.04 -14.29 20.68
CA GLU A 56 53.10 -13.08 19.85
C GLU A 56 53.57 -13.36 18.42
N GLN A 57 54.43 -14.36 18.21
CA GLN A 57 54.90 -14.74 16.87
C GLN A 57 53.79 -15.45 16.08
N GLU A 58 53.04 -16.33 16.74
CA GLU A 58 51.86 -17.00 16.17
C GLU A 58 50.81 -15.97 15.71
N LEU A 59 50.51 -14.97 16.55
CA LEU A 59 49.54 -13.92 16.23
C LEU A 59 50.04 -12.96 15.14
N THR A 60 51.32 -12.55 15.19
CA THR A 60 51.90 -11.69 14.15
C THR A 60 51.82 -12.34 12.76
N THR A 61 52.05 -13.65 12.70
CA THR A 61 51.95 -14.41 11.45
C THR A 61 50.50 -14.45 10.93
N LEU A 62 49.53 -14.58 11.84
CA LEU A 62 48.10 -14.67 11.51
C LEU A 62 47.51 -13.36 10.97
N TYR A 63 47.92 -12.22 11.55
CA TYR A 63 47.41 -10.90 11.19
C TYR A 63 48.27 -10.16 10.15
N GLY A 64 49.39 -10.75 9.71
CA GLY A 64 50.19 -10.24 8.60
C GLY A 64 49.76 -10.77 7.23
N ASP A 65 50.32 -10.22 6.16
CA ASP A 65 49.91 -10.51 4.77
C ASP A 65 50.03 -11.97 4.35
N LYS A 66 50.91 -12.75 5.00
CA LYS A 66 51.15 -14.17 4.68
C LYS A 66 49.88 -15.01 4.72
N LEU A 67 48.95 -14.71 5.63
CA LEU A 67 47.71 -15.46 5.83
C LEU A 67 46.46 -14.68 5.44
N ARG A 68 46.63 -13.44 4.95
CA ARG A 68 45.57 -12.58 4.39
C ARG A 68 45.99 -11.96 3.05
N PRO A 69 46.30 -12.78 2.02
CA PRO A 69 46.90 -12.29 0.77
C PRO A 69 45.89 -11.66 -0.21
N HIS A 70 44.59 -11.69 0.10
CA HIS A 70 43.53 -11.28 -0.82
C HIS A 70 42.82 -10.02 -0.34
N ALA A 71 42.38 -9.20 -1.30
CA ALA A 71 41.52 -8.06 -1.05
C ALA A 71 40.20 -8.49 -0.37
N PRO A 72 39.58 -7.60 0.43
CA PRO A 72 38.34 -7.90 1.13
C PRO A 72 37.18 -8.21 0.16
N ASP A 73 36.37 -9.22 0.49
CA ASP A 73 35.20 -9.62 -0.29
C ASP A 73 34.15 -8.47 -0.34
N PRO A 74 33.64 -8.08 -1.52
CA PRO A 74 32.54 -7.12 -1.65
C PRO A 74 31.31 -7.41 -0.78
N ALA A 75 30.97 -8.69 -0.56
CA ALA A 75 29.88 -9.09 0.32
C ALA A 75 30.19 -8.76 1.79
N TYR A 76 31.45 -8.94 2.22
CA TYR A 76 31.94 -8.54 3.54
C TYR A 76 31.82 -7.02 3.73
N LEU A 77 32.22 -6.21 2.73
CA LEU A 77 32.12 -4.75 2.80
C LEU A 77 30.66 -4.29 2.97
N LYS A 78 29.75 -4.83 2.16
CA LYS A 78 28.32 -4.49 2.19
C LYS A 78 27.65 -4.90 3.51
N ALA A 79 27.99 -6.07 4.04
CA ALA A 79 27.43 -6.57 5.31
C ALA A 79 27.88 -5.70 6.49
N ASN A 80 29.17 -5.38 6.57
CA ASN A 80 29.73 -4.60 7.68
C ASN A 80 29.30 -3.14 7.66
N ARG A 81 29.02 -2.54 6.49
CA ARG A 81 28.56 -1.14 6.42
C ARG A 81 27.30 -0.89 7.25
N LYS A 82 26.32 -1.81 7.23
CA LYS A 82 25.10 -1.70 8.04
C LYS A 82 25.38 -1.71 9.54
N VAL A 83 26.35 -2.54 9.96
CA VAL A 83 26.77 -2.68 11.36
C VAL A 83 27.41 -1.39 11.85
N TYR A 84 28.36 -0.86 11.08
CA TYR A 84 29.07 0.36 11.46
C TYR A 84 28.19 1.61 11.39
N LEU A 85 27.17 1.65 10.52
CA LEU A 85 26.15 2.69 10.55
C LEU A 85 25.34 2.68 11.86
N ALA A 86 24.90 1.51 12.32
CA ALA A 86 24.17 1.39 13.59
C ALA A 86 25.07 1.77 14.79
N ARG A 87 26.35 1.36 14.77
CA ARG A 87 27.33 1.76 15.79
C ARG A 87 27.59 3.25 15.79
N TYR A 88 27.73 3.88 14.61
CA TYR A 88 27.84 5.32 14.47
C TYR A 88 26.63 6.04 15.08
N GLN A 89 25.41 5.61 14.74
CA GLN A 89 24.18 6.20 15.27
C GLN A 89 24.11 6.12 16.81
N TRP A 90 24.52 4.98 17.37
CA TRP A 90 24.60 4.82 18.82
C TRP A 90 25.65 5.76 19.43
N VAL A 91 26.87 5.79 18.89
CA VAL A 91 27.94 6.70 19.35
C VAL A 91 27.51 8.17 19.28
N ALA A 92 26.92 8.58 18.16
CA ALA A 92 26.44 9.96 17.96
C ALA A 92 25.36 10.36 18.99
N LYS A 93 24.47 9.42 19.32
CA LYS A 93 23.44 9.60 20.35
C LYS A 93 24.06 9.74 21.74
N GLU A 94 24.94 8.83 22.13
CA GLU A 94 25.53 8.82 23.48
C GLU A 94 26.46 10.01 23.73
N LEU A 95 27.15 10.50 22.68
CA LEU A 95 28.04 11.66 22.76
C LEU A 95 27.32 13.01 22.54
N GLY A 96 26.03 13.02 22.17
CA GLY A 96 25.24 14.24 22.02
C GLY A 96 25.78 15.22 20.96
N LEU A 97 26.27 14.70 19.82
CA LEU A 97 26.92 15.53 18.79
C LEU A 97 25.91 16.49 18.11
N PRO A 98 26.14 17.81 18.14
CA PRO A 98 25.27 18.78 17.45
C PRO A 98 25.52 18.80 15.93
N GLN A 99 24.45 19.01 15.15
CA GLN A 99 24.54 19.33 13.73
C GLN A 99 24.85 20.83 13.58
N ASP A 100 25.91 21.12 12.80
CA ASP A 100 26.43 22.41 12.32
C ASP A 100 27.25 23.31 13.26
N GLY A 101 28.44 23.72 12.77
CA GLY A 101 29.25 24.83 13.30
C GLY A 101 30.44 24.48 14.22
N GLN A 102 30.62 23.22 14.64
CA GLN A 102 31.77 22.79 15.44
C GLN A 102 32.89 22.18 14.58
N PRO A 103 34.18 22.24 15.00
CA PRO A 103 35.25 21.56 14.30
C PRO A 103 35.00 20.05 14.23
N ALA A 104 35.25 19.46 13.07
CA ALA A 104 35.07 18.04 12.82
C ALA A 104 35.83 17.18 13.86
N PRO A 105 35.13 16.32 14.63
CA PRO A 105 35.78 15.48 15.64
C PRO A 105 36.69 14.44 14.99
N SER A 106 37.76 14.09 15.69
CA SER A 106 38.82 13.20 15.22
C SER A 106 38.66 11.78 15.75
N LEU A 107 38.77 10.79 14.85
CA LEU A 107 38.65 9.36 15.11
C LEU A 107 39.93 8.63 14.70
N LEU A 108 40.46 7.79 15.58
CA LEU A 108 41.42 6.74 15.26
C LEU A 108 40.75 5.36 15.40
N GLU A 109 40.69 4.58 14.33
CA GLU A 109 40.32 3.16 14.41
C GLU A 109 41.58 2.28 14.42
N VAL A 110 41.75 1.50 15.48
CA VAL A 110 42.83 0.51 15.60
C VAL A 110 42.31 -0.81 15.03
N GLY A 111 43.06 -1.45 14.13
CA GLY A 111 42.63 -2.65 13.42
C GLY A 111 41.48 -2.37 12.45
N CYS A 112 41.62 -1.32 11.62
CA CYS A 112 40.51 -0.82 10.79
C CYS A 112 40.14 -1.73 9.60
N ALA A 113 40.89 -2.82 9.37
CA ALA A 113 40.70 -3.72 8.24
C ALA A 113 40.54 -2.92 6.93
N ALA A 114 39.43 -3.11 6.22
CA ALA A 114 39.17 -2.45 4.94
C ALA A 114 38.68 -0.99 5.05
N GLY A 115 38.59 -0.42 6.26
CA GLY A 115 38.23 0.97 6.49
C GLY A 115 36.72 1.29 6.47
N VAL A 116 35.84 0.28 6.59
CA VAL A 116 34.38 0.47 6.48
C VAL A 116 33.81 1.34 7.61
N ALA A 117 34.34 1.24 8.84
CA ALA A 117 33.88 2.12 9.91
C ALA A 117 34.33 3.56 9.68
N LEU A 118 35.62 3.75 9.36
CA LEU A 118 36.17 5.05 8.98
C LEU A 118 35.38 5.71 7.84
N SER A 119 34.99 4.95 6.80
CA SER A 119 34.21 5.50 5.69
C SER A 119 32.85 6.01 6.16
N VAL A 120 32.15 5.27 7.03
CA VAL A 120 30.86 5.69 7.61
C VAL A 120 31.04 6.95 8.45
N PHE A 121 32.01 6.99 9.37
CA PHE A 121 32.22 8.17 10.21
C PHE A 121 32.61 9.41 9.38
N ARG A 122 33.40 9.24 8.31
CA ARG A 122 33.76 10.33 7.38
C ARG A 122 32.55 10.88 6.62
N GLU A 123 31.62 10.03 6.19
CA GLU A 123 30.35 10.48 5.56
C GLU A 123 29.56 11.43 6.47
N TYR A 124 29.73 11.30 7.79
CA TYR A 124 29.13 12.17 8.80
C TYR A 124 30.09 13.25 9.34
N GLY A 125 31.12 13.60 8.57
CA GLY A 125 31.97 14.76 8.83
C GLY A 125 33.09 14.57 9.85
N TRP A 126 33.41 13.33 10.26
CA TRP A 126 34.56 13.08 11.14
C TRP A 126 35.90 13.15 10.39
N GLN A 127 36.94 13.63 11.08
CA GLN A 127 38.32 13.47 10.66
C GLN A 127 38.80 12.07 11.05
N VAL A 128 39.01 11.20 10.08
CA VAL A 128 39.24 9.78 10.31
C VAL A 128 40.68 9.37 9.97
N CYS A 129 41.29 8.57 10.83
CA CYS A 129 42.53 7.86 10.56
C CYS A 129 42.47 6.43 11.10
N GLY A 130 43.29 5.54 10.57
CA GLY A 130 43.33 4.14 10.98
C GLY A 130 44.74 3.54 10.99
N ILE A 131 44.87 2.41 11.67
CA ILE A 131 46.08 1.59 11.66
C ILE A 131 45.70 0.11 11.52
N GLU A 132 46.31 -0.59 10.57
CA GLU A 132 46.01 -1.99 10.24
C GLU A 132 47.31 -2.77 9.94
N PRO A 133 47.55 -3.93 10.59
CA PRO A 133 48.78 -4.70 10.37
C PRO A 133 48.89 -5.36 8.98
N ALA A 134 47.77 -5.72 8.34
CA ALA A 134 47.79 -6.30 7.00
C ALA A 134 47.83 -5.20 5.91
N ASP A 135 48.90 -5.15 5.12
CA ASP A 135 49.04 -4.15 4.06
C ASP A 135 47.97 -4.32 2.98
N THR A 136 47.54 -5.56 2.72
CA THR A 136 46.47 -5.83 1.74
C THR A 136 45.15 -5.12 2.09
N PHE A 137 44.80 -5.03 3.37
CA PHE A 137 43.61 -4.35 3.86
C PHE A 137 43.83 -2.83 3.99
N ALA A 138 45.00 -2.42 4.49
CA ALA A 138 45.36 -1.00 4.60
C ALA A 138 45.42 -0.31 3.23
N SER A 139 46.04 -0.95 2.24
CA SER A 139 46.09 -0.47 0.85
C SER A 139 44.70 -0.37 0.23
N HIS A 140 43.82 -1.35 0.46
CA HIS A 140 42.43 -1.27 0.00
C HIS A 140 41.69 -0.05 0.60
N ALA A 141 41.83 0.21 1.90
CA ALA A 141 41.21 1.36 2.56
C ALA A 141 41.71 2.70 1.98
N ARG A 142 43.01 2.80 1.68
CA ARG A 142 43.61 3.97 1.03
C ARG A 142 43.11 4.15 -0.40
N GLU A 143 43.15 3.11 -1.22
CA GLU A 143 42.85 3.19 -2.65
C GLU A 143 41.34 3.28 -2.95
N SER A 144 40.52 2.49 -2.25
CA SER A 144 39.09 2.36 -2.56
C SER A 144 38.23 3.40 -1.85
N PHE A 145 38.64 3.83 -0.65
CA PHE A 145 37.89 4.81 0.14
C PHE A 145 38.62 6.16 0.28
N GLY A 146 39.91 6.27 -0.06
CA GLY A 146 40.66 7.51 0.12
C GLY A 146 40.87 7.88 1.60
N LEU A 147 41.13 6.88 2.45
CA LEU A 147 41.29 7.03 3.90
C LEU A 147 42.77 7.16 4.31
N ASP A 148 43.04 7.85 5.43
CA ASP A 148 44.37 7.93 6.06
C ASP A 148 44.60 6.70 6.93
N VAL A 149 45.22 5.65 6.37
CA VAL A 149 45.47 4.37 7.07
C VAL A 149 46.96 4.02 7.05
N GLN A 150 47.54 3.81 8.23
CA GLN A 150 48.91 3.35 8.41
C GLN A 150 48.97 1.81 8.45
N THR A 151 49.90 1.22 7.71
CA THR A 151 50.19 -0.22 7.84
C THR A 151 51.07 -0.47 9.07
N GLY A 152 50.62 -1.31 10.02
CA GLY A 152 51.39 -1.70 11.20
C GLY A 152 50.55 -2.08 12.42
N PHE A 153 51.22 -2.48 13.50
CA PHE A 153 50.58 -2.75 14.79
C PHE A 153 50.51 -1.48 15.65
N TYR A 154 49.39 -1.28 16.34
CA TYR A 154 49.24 -0.22 17.32
C TYR A 154 49.81 -0.66 18.67
N GLY A 155 50.67 0.17 19.25
CA GLY A 155 51.35 -0.11 20.50
C GLY A 155 52.17 1.07 21.01
N PRO A 156 53.00 0.87 22.06
CA PRO A 156 53.82 1.93 22.65
C PRO A 156 54.54 2.81 21.61
N GLY A 157 54.29 4.12 21.66
CA GLY A 157 54.88 5.09 20.72
C GLY A 157 54.09 5.35 19.43
N SER A 158 52.96 4.66 19.22
CA SER A 158 52.09 4.93 18.07
C SER A 158 51.49 6.34 18.14
N TYR A 159 51.49 7.06 17.00
CA TYR A 159 50.92 8.41 16.89
C TYR A 159 51.45 9.40 17.95
N GLU A 160 52.75 9.34 18.26
CA GLU A 160 53.39 10.22 19.26
C GLU A 160 53.04 11.70 19.02
N GLY A 161 52.58 12.39 20.07
CA GLY A 161 52.16 13.79 20.00
C GLY A 161 50.78 14.07 19.37
N ARG A 162 50.07 13.07 18.84
CA ARG A 162 48.70 13.22 18.31
C ARG A 162 47.66 12.69 19.31
N THR A 163 46.55 13.42 19.42
CA THR A 163 45.40 13.07 20.26
C THR A 163 44.09 13.06 19.48
N PHE A 164 43.16 12.20 19.90
CA PHE A 164 41.87 11.97 19.23
C PHE A 164 40.68 12.18 20.17
N ASP A 165 39.54 12.57 19.60
CA ASP A 165 38.26 12.67 20.31
C ASP A 165 37.67 11.28 20.57
N LEU A 166 37.86 10.35 19.62
CA LEU A 166 37.43 8.96 19.72
C LEU A 166 38.55 8.01 19.26
N ILE A 167 38.86 7.01 20.08
CA ILE A 167 39.68 5.85 19.65
C ILE A 167 38.79 4.61 19.64
N MET A 168 38.78 3.88 18.53
CA MET A 168 37.87 2.77 18.32
C MET A 168 38.62 1.44 18.22
N PHE A 169 38.25 0.50 19.11
CA PHE A 169 38.66 -0.90 19.11
C PHE A 169 37.44 -1.77 18.78
N SER A 170 37.24 -2.06 17.49
CA SER A 170 36.14 -2.91 17.06
C SER A 170 36.65 -4.31 16.71
N GLN A 171 36.46 -5.26 17.62
CA GLN A 171 36.93 -6.64 17.50
C GLN A 171 38.46 -6.72 17.42
N VAL A 172 39.12 -6.20 18.44
CA VAL A 172 40.59 -6.06 18.51
C VAL A 172 41.11 -6.48 19.87
N LEU A 173 40.50 -5.96 20.94
CA LEU A 173 41.00 -6.13 22.30
C LEU A 173 41.09 -7.60 22.73
N GLU A 174 40.19 -8.45 22.22
CA GLU A 174 40.15 -9.90 22.44
C GLU A 174 41.30 -10.67 21.77
N HIS A 175 41.97 -10.07 20.79
CA HIS A 175 43.04 -10.68 20.00
C HIS A 175 44.45 -10.28 20.47
N VAL A 176 44.57 -9.22 21.28
CA VAL A 176 45.86 -8.65 21.68
C VAL A 176 46.40 -9.35 22.93
N PRO A 177 47.64 -9.88 22.95
CA PRO A 177 48.21 -10.54 24.13
C PRO A 177 48.35 -9.66 25.38
N ASP A 178 48.61 -8.36 25.21
CA ASP A 178 48.69 -7.39 26.30
C ASP A 178 47.67 -6.24 26.09
N PRO A 179 46.40 -6.46 26.47
CA PRO A 179 45.36 -5.42 26.39
C PRO A 179 45.68 -4.19 27.25
N ASP A 180 46.46 -4.32 28.31
CA ASP A 180 46.83 -3.18 29.15
C ASP A 180 47.79 -2.23 28.43
N ALA A 181 48.80 -2.76 27.74
CA ALA A 181 49.71 -1.93 26.94
C ALA A 181 48.94 -1.15 25.86
N LEU A 182 47.99 -1.81 25.20
CA LEU A 182 47.13 -1.21 24.18
C LEU A 182 46.28 -0.06 24.76
N LEU A 183 45.60 -0.29 25.89
CA LEU A 183 44.75 0.72 26.53
C LEU A 183 45.57 1.87 27.15
N ARG A 184 46.77 1.61 27.67
CA ARG A 184 47.69 2.67 28.12
C ARG A 184 48.10 3.57 26.96
N GLN A 185 48.43 2.99 25.80
CA GLN A 185 48.74 3.78 24.62
C GLN A 185 47.53 4.58 24.14
N ALA A 186 46.35 3.96 24.06
CA ALA A 186 45.10 4.67 23.74
C ALA A 186 44.87 5.87 24.66
N ARG A 187 45.07 5.70 25.97
CA ARG A 187 44.96 6.79 26.93
C ARG A 187 45.91 7.95 26.62
N ILE A 188 47.13 7.69 26.15
CA ILE A 188 48.11 8.71 25.75
C ILE A 188 47.62 9.47 24.51
N ASN A 189 47.10 8.74 23.52
CA ASN A 189 46.57 9.32 22.28
C ASN A 189 45.13 9.86 22.43
N LEU A 190 44.57 9.94 23.63
CA LEU A 190 43.21 10.44 23.85
C LEU A 190 43.24 11.87 24.39
N LYS A 191 42.39 12.74 23.84
CA LYS A 191 42.10 14.05 24.43
C LYS A 191 41.55 13.91 25.85
N ASP A 192 41.60 14.97 26.63
CA ASP A 192 41.21 14.91 28.04
C ASP A 192 39.71 14.61 28.25
N ASP A 193 38.87 15.03 27.32
CA ASP A 193 37.44 14.72 27.21
C ASP A 193 37.12 13.62 26.18
N GLY A 194 38.17 12.99 25.62
CA GLY A 194 38.02 11.96 24.60
C GLY A 194 37.48 10.63 25.14
N HIS A 195 36.98 9.82 24.21
CA HIS A 195 36.35 8.53 24.48
C HIS A 195 37.04 7.38 23.76
N VAL A 196 36.94 6.18 24.34
CA VAL A 196 37.30 4.92 23.69
C VAL A 196 36.02 4.13 23.43
N PHE A 197 35.83 3.71 22.19
CA PHE A 197 34.82 2.71 21.82
C PHE A 197 35.46 1.33 21.82
N ILE A 198 34.82 0.37 22.49
CA ILE A 198 35.27 -1.03 22.53
C ILE A 198 34.11 -1.92 22.13
N GLY A 199 34.31 -2.74 21.10
CA GLY A 199 33.41 -3.82 20.72
C GLY A 199 34.11 -5.16 20.82
N VAL A 200 33.65 -6.05 21.72
CA VAL A 200 34.27 -7.35 22.01
C VAL A 200 33.23 -8.47 22.07
N PRO A 201 33.58 -9.72 21.71
CA PRO A 201 32.72 -10.87 21.90
C PRO A 201 32.44 -11.09 23.39
N THR A 202 31.25 -11.60 23.71
CA THR A 202 30.85 -11.86 25.09
C THR A 202 30.00 -13.12 25.20
N LEU A 203 30.24 -13.91 26.26
CA LEU A 203 29.33 -15.00 26.65
C LEU A 203 28.10 -14.46 27.38
N MET A 204 28.20 -13.27 27.97
CA MET A 204 27.21 -12.76 28.94
C MET A 204 26.21 -11.80 28.29
N ARG A 205 25.63 -12.22 27.15
CA ARG A 205 24.63 -11.41 26.42
C ARG A 205 23.22 -11.73 26.89
N PRO A 206 22.51 -10.83 27.60
CA PRO A 206 21.22 -11.12 28.23
C PRO A 206 20.22 -11.81 27.30
N LEU A 207 19.73 -12.99 27.71
CA LEU A 207 18.64 -13.73 27.05
C LEU A 207 18.88 -13.91 25.53
N ARG A 208 20.12 -14.20 25.12
CA ARG A 208 20.45 -14.62 23.74
C ARG A 208 21.43 -15.78 23.72
N PRO A 209 21.32 -16.70 22.75
CA PRO A 209 22.31 -17.75 22.56
C PRO A 209 23.70 -17.14 22.36
N VAL A 210 24.72 -17.87 22.81
CA VAL A 210 26.11 -17.49 22.58
C VAL A 210 26.34 -17.45 21.07
N HIS A 211 26.89 -16.34 20.57
CA HIS A 211 27.16 -16.22 19.14
C HIS A 211 28.17 -17.31 18.74
N PRO A 212 27.98 -18.06 17.63
CA PRO A 212 28.83 -19.19 17.29
C PRO A 212 30.33 -18.84 17.13
N GLN A 213 30.62 -17.57 16.84
CA GLN A 213 31.98 -17.05 16.66
C GLN A 213 32.61 -16.51 17.94
N THR A 214 31.92 -16.61 19.09
CA THR A 214 32.43 -16.04 20.35
C THR A 214 33.71 -16.74 20.79
N LEU A 215 33.79 -18.06 20.63
CA LEU A 215 34.92 -18.88 21.07
C LEU A 215 35.69 -19.40 19.84
N GLN A 216 36.90 -18.86 19.62
CA GLN A 216 37.79 -19.15 18.49
C GLN A 216 39.24 -19.07 18.99
N ALA A 217 40.20 -19.80 18.40
CA ALA A 217 41.60 -19.83 18.86
C ALA A 217 42.22 -18.43 19.03
N VAL A 218 41.75 -17.48 18.22
CA VAL A 218 42.25 -16.11 18.13
C VAL A 218 41.63 -15.16 19.16
N HIS A 219 40.52 -15.55 19.81
CA HIS A 219 39.90 -14.79 20.90
C HIS A 219 40.50 -15.23 22.23
N LEU A 220 41.63 -14.62 22.59
CA LEU A 220 42.41 -14.94 23.78
C LEU A 220 41.63 -14.59 25.06
N TRP A 221 40.82 -13.53 24.98
CA TRP A 221 40.12 -12.91 26.10
C TRP A 221 38.63 -12.76 25.79
N ILE A 222 37.76 -13.32 26.64
CA ILE A 222 36.31 -13.20 26.48
C ILE A 222 35.74 -12.33 27.59
N PHE A 223 35.39 -11.10 27.23
CA PHE A 223 35.00 -10.09 28.17
C PHE A 223 33.50 -10.16 28.50
N SER A 224 33.21 -9.94 29.78
CA SER A 224 31.90 -9.51 30.27
C SER A 224 31.99 -8.03 30.65
N LEU A 225 30.85 -7.37 30.85
CA LEU A 225 30.86 -5.98 31.28
C LEU A 225 31.64 -5.76 32.60
N PRO A 226 31.46 -6.55 33.68
CA PRO A 226 32.24 -6.38 34.91
C PRO A 226 33.74 -6.53 34.69
N THR A 227 34.17 -7.53 33.92
CA THR A 227 35.59 -7.80 33.68
C THR A 227 36.23 -6.76 32.75
N LEU A 228 35.52 -6.30 31.72
CA LEU A 228 35.98 -5.20 30.87
C LEU A 228 36.06 -3.88 31.65
N ARG A 229 35.10 -3.59 32.52
CA ARG A 229 35.14 -2.39 33.37
C ARG A 229 36.40 -2.36 34.25
N LEU A 230 36.77 -3.49 34.85
CA LEU A 230 37.99 -3.58 35.67
C LEU A 230 39.26 -3.34 34.84
N LEU A 231 39.32 -3.89 33.62
CA LEU A 231 40.42 -3.64 32.69
C LEU A 231 40.49 -2.16 32.28
N LEU A 232 39.34 -1.50 32.09
CA LEU A 232 39.31 -0.08 31.73
C LEU A 232 39.73 0.81 32.90
N GLU A 233 39.17 0.59 34.09
CA GLU A 233 39.43 1.43 35.26
C GLU A 233 40.91 1.40 35.68
N ARG A 234 41.57 0.24 35.59
CA ARG A 234 43.02 0.13 35.88
C ARG A 234 43.92 0.81 34.84
N ASN A 235 43.40 1.06 33.64
CA ASN A 235 44.06 1.83 32.60
C ASN A 235 43.56 3.28 32.53
N GLY A 236 42.87 3.76 33.58
CA GLY A 236 42.39 5.14 33.66
C GLY A 236 41.23 5.45 32.71
N LEU A 237 40.39 4.48 32.41
CA LEU A 237 39.20 4.66 31.57
C LEU A 237 37.96 4.26 32.37
N THR A 238 36.88 5.04 32.29
CA THR A 238 35.63 4.73 33.00
C THR A 238 34.49 4.57 31.99
N PRO A 239 33.78 3.42 31.96
CA PRO A 239 32.61 3.23 31.11
C PRO A 239 31.54 4.29 31.38
N VAL A 240 30.99 4.88 30.31
CA VAL A 240 29.92 5.88 30.36
C VAL A 240 28.64 5.39 29.68
N ALA A 241 28.77 4.51 28.68
CA ALA A 241 27.63 3.88 28.01
C ALA A 241 28.00 2.45 27.59
N GLN A 242 26.98 1.61 27.44
CA GLN A 242 27.12 0.23 26.99
C GLN A 242 25.90 -0.22 26.20
N THR A 243 26.09 -1.15 25.26
CA THR A 243 25.00 -1.82 24.53
C THR A 243 25.51 -3.16 23.98
N TYR A 244 24.69 -3.87 23.21
CA TYR A 244 25.07 -5.11 22.53
C TYR A 244 24.66 -5.05 21.06
N ASP A 245 25.47 -5.64 20.17
CA ASP A 245 25.09 -5.93 18.80
C ASP A 245 25.25 -7.43 18.48
N HIS A 246 24.95 -7.85 17.25
CA HIS A 246 25.09 -9.25 16.85
C HIS A 246 26.52 -9.81 17.05
N LYS A 247 27.56 -8.99 17.14
CA LYS A 247 28.97 -9.40 17.35
C LYS A 247 29.38 -9.43 18.82
N GLY A 248 28.75 -8.65 19.71
CA GLY A 248 29.03 -8.76 21.14
C GLY A 248 28.69 -7.53 21.97
N LEU A 249 29.47 -7.32 23.03
CA LEU A 249 29.37 -6.20 23.96
C LEU A 249 30.03 -4.95 23.37
N LEU A 250 29.33 -3.82 23.40
CA LEU A 250 29.83 -2.51 23.02
C LEU A 250 29.90 -1.61 24.26
N VAL A 251 31.02 -0.90 24.43
CA VAL A 251 31.25 0.03 25.56
C VAL A 251 31.87 1.33 25.04
N LEU A 252 31.36 2.46 25.50
CA LEU A 252 32.04 3.75 25.45
C LEU A 252 32.62 4.05 26.83
N ALA A 253 33.89 4.41 26.87
CA ALA A 253 34.58 4.78 28.10
C ALA A 253 35.33 6.10 27.93
N LYS A 254 35.29 6.96 28.95
CA LYS A 254 36.00 8.24 28.93
C LYS A 254 37.32 8.18 29.71
N LYS A 255 38.23 9.10 29.42
CA LYS A 255 39.45 9.31 30.21
C LYS A 255 39.09 9.64 31.67
N ALA A 256 39.72 8.95 32.61
CA ALA A 256 39.49 9.09 34.05
C ALA A 256 40.80 8.90 34.84
N GLU A 257 40.72 8.97 36.18
CA GLU A 257 41.83 8.60 37.07
C GLU A 257 42.07 7.09 37.05
N VAL A 258 43.34 6.71 37.22
CA VAL A 258 43.75 5.30 37.28
C VAL A 258 43.32 4.71 38.62
N ARG A 259 42.58 3.59 38.57
CA ARG A 259 42.20 2.82 39.77
C ARG A 259 42.90 1.47 39.77
N THR A 260 43.97 1.35 40.56
CA THR A 260 44.74 0.11 40.66
C THR A 260 44.22 -0.82 41.76
N GLY A 261 44.18 -2.12 41.48
CA GLY A 261 43.96 -3.17 42.48
C GLY A 261 42.67 -3.97 42.26
N TRP A 262 42.80 -5.30 42.18
CA TRP A 262 41.65 -6.22 42.20
C TRP A 262 40.93 -6.16 43.55
N ARG A 263 39.59 -6.18 43.54
CA ARG A 263 38.74 -6.32 44.72
C ARG A 263 37.95 -7.62 44.62
N GLU A 264 37.93 -8.39 45.70
CA GLU A 264 37.15 -9.63 45.76
C GLU A 264 35.67 -9.35 45.51
N GLY A 265 35.04 -10.14 44.62
CA GLY A 265 33.66 -9.93 44.19
C GLY A 265 33.42 -8.87 43.10
N ALA A 266 34.46 -8.20 42.58
CA ALA A 266 34.29 -7.16 41.55
C ALA A 266 34.12 -7.70 40.10
N GLY A 267 34.42 -8.99 39.89
CA GLY A 267 34.23 -9.69 38.61
C GLY A 267 32.88 -10.40 38.52
N ASP A 268 32.77 -11.36 37.60
CA ASP A 268 31.63 -12.28 37.55
C ASP A 268 31.79 -13.45 38.54
N SER A 269 30.66 -14.06 38.93
CA SER A 269 30.70 -15.37 39.60
C SER A 269 31.02 -16.46 38.56
N PRO A 270 32.01 -17.33 38.81
CA PRO A 270 32.33 -18.45 37.91
C PRO A 270 31.12 -19.36 37.65
N GLU A 271 30.34 -19.64 38.69
CA GLU A 271 29.14 -20.48 38.62
C GLU A 271 28.09 -19.87 37.70
N ARG A 272 27.92 -18.53 37.76
CA ARG A 272 27.03 -17.80 36.86
C ARG A 272 27.47 -17.95 35.41
N VAL A 273 28.75 -17.78 35.12
CA VAL A 273 29.30 -17.86 33.76
C VAL A 273 29.18 -19.28 33.20
N ILE A 274 29.51 -20.30 33.99
CA ILE A 274 29.40 -21.72 33.59
C ILE A 274 27.94 -22.09 33.32
N ARG A 275 27.01 -21.69 34.22
CA ARG A 275 25.58 -21.93 34.02
C ARG A 275 25.07 -21.25 32.75
N TYR A 276 25.43 -19.99 32.56
CA TYR A 276 25.05 -19.22 31.37
C TYR A 276 25.58 -19.87 30.09
N PHE A 277 26.85 -20.28 30.07
CA PHE A 277 27.40 -20.97 28.91
C PHE A 277 26.61 -22.23 28.58
N ARG A 278 26.38 -23.12 29.57
CA ARG A 278 25.66 -24.39 29.38
C ARG A 278 24.22 -24.21 28.90
N GLU A 279 23.47 -23.28 29.48
CA GLU A 279 22.06 -23.03 29.11
C GLU A 279 21.91 -22.52 27.67
N PHE A 280 22.89 -21.75 27.20
CA PHE A 280 22.81 -21.02 25.93
C PHE A 280 23.62 -21.66 24.79
N THR A 281 24.34 -22.76 25.05
CA THR A 281 25.00 -23.61 24.03
C THR A 281 24.44 -25.03 23.93
N ALA A 282 23.52 -25.44 24.82
CA ALA A 282 22.89 -26.76 24.74
C ALA A 282 21.88 -26.82 23.58
N GLU A 283 22.11 -27.74 22.63
CA GLU A 283 21.17 -28.02 21.53
C GLU A 283 19.77 -28.43 22.06
N ASP A 284 19.72 -29.01 23.27
CA ASP A 284 18.48 -29.46 23.93
C ASP A 284 17.88 -28.44 24.93
N GLY A 285 18.41 -27.22 25.05
CA GLY A 285 17.91 -26.20 25.99
C GLY A 285 16.46 -25.76 25.69
N GLN A 286 15.72 -25.25 26.71
CA GLN A 286 14.32 -24.82 26.55
C GLN A 286 14.13 -23.82 25.41
N TYR A 287 15.02 -22.84 25.30
CA TYR A 287 15.01 -21.86 24.22
C TYR A 287 15.24 -22.50 22.86
N ALA A 288 16.20 -23.43 22.75
CA ALA A 288 16.49 -24.15 21.52
C ALA A 288 15.29 -24.99 21.05
N ARG A 289 14.59 -25.67 21.98
CA ARG A 289 13.35 -26.41 21.69
C ARG A 289 12.22 -25.49 21.19
N ASN A 290 11.99 -24.37 21.86
CA ASN A 290 10.97 -23.40 21.43
C ASN A 290 11.33 -22.79 20.06
N LEU A 291 12.60 -22.48 19.82
CA LEU A 291 13.08 -21.95 18.54
C LEU A 291 12.96 -22.97 17.41
N ALA A 292 13.22 -24.25 17.68
CA ALA A 292 12.99 -25.34 16.72
C ALA A 292 11.50 -25.48 16.38
N ALA A 293 10.61 -25.42 17.38
CA ALA A 293 9.16 -25.44 17.19
C ALA A 293 8.66 -24.23 16.38
N LEU A 294 9.24 -23.05 16.59
CA LEU A 294 8.91 -21.87 15.79
C LEU A 294 9.28 -22.04 14.30
N LYS A 295 10.34 -22.81 14.00
CA LYS A 295 10.85 -23.05 12.64
C LYS A 295 10.17 -24.21 11.89
N SER A 296 9.52 -25.15 12.59
CA SER A 296 9.13 -26.45 12.03
C SER A 296 7.85 -26.46 11.18
N ILE A 297 6.92 -25.49 11.32
CA ILE A 297 5.52 -25.69 10.88
C ILE A 297 4.98 -24.82 9.73
N ASN A 298 5.67 -23.80 9.21
CA ASN A 298 5.35 -23.29 7.86
C ASN A 298 6.33 -22.22 7.37
N LYS A 299 6.61 -22.21 6.06
CA LYS A 299 7.48 -21.24 5.36
C LYS A 299 6.95 -19.79 5.37
N ASP A 300 5.68 -19.58 5.74
CA ASP A 300 4.98 -18.27 5.73
C ASP A 300 5.04 -17.52 7.07
N ARG A 301 5.73 -18.07 8.08
CA ARG A 301 6.18 -17.32 9.25
C ARG A 301 7.54 -16.74 8.89
N GLY A 302 7.54 -15.48 8.45
CA GLY A 302 8.74 -14.73 8.08
C GLY A 302 9.85 -14.80 9.13
N ARG A 303 11.00 -14.22 8.79
CA ARG A 303 12.23 -14.16 9.61
C ARG A 303 11.88 -14.10 11.12
N PRO A 304 12.49 -14.93 11.99
CA PRO A 304 12.25 -14.86 13.43
C PRO A 304 12.35 -13.40 13.86
N PRO A 305 11.41 -12.91 14.70
CA PRO A 305 11.30 -11.49 15.04
C PRO A 305 12.66 -10.96 15.49
N ASP A 306 12.93 -9.70 15.17
CA ASP A 306 14.23 -9.09 15.37
C ASP A 306 14.67 -9.29 16.82
N LEU A 307 15.71 -10.12 17.00
CA LEU A 307 16.15 -10.60 18.30
C LEU A 307 16.83 -9.48 19.11
N ASP A 308 16.84 -8.25 18.59
CA ASP A 308 17.78 -7.20 18.97
C ASP A 308 17.48 -6.45 20.28
N ALA A 309 16.38 -6.79 20.97
CA ALA A 309 15.94 -6.08 22.17
C ALA A 309 16.94 -6.20 23.35
N ASP A 310 17.19 -5.08 24.05
CA ASP A 310 17.90 -5.05 25.33
C ASP A 310 16.97 -5.54 26.44
N LEU A 311 17.42 -6.58 27.13
CA LEU A 311 16.64 -7.33 28.12
C LEU A 311 17.11 -7.04 29.55
N SER A 312 18.08 -6.14 29.73
CA SER A 312 18.67 -5.80 31.03
C SER A 312 17.67 -5.26 32.06
N ALA A 313 16.57 -4.66 31.61
CA ALA A 313 15.52 -4.09 32.45
C ALA A 313 14.46 -5.11 32.92
N VAL A 314 14.50 -6.38 32.46
CA VAL A 314 13.46 -7.38 32.70
C VAL A 314 14.05 -8.61 33.40
N THR A 315 13.51 -8.97 34.57
CA THR A 315 13.88 -10.17 35.34
C THR A 315 12.71 -11.13 35.49
N VAL A 316 12.96 -12.43 35.50
CA VAL A 316 11.93 -13.44 35.82
C VAL A 316 12.08 -13.91 37.26
N GLU A 317 11.00 -13.83 38.02
CA GLU A 317 10.92 -14.16 39.45
C GLU A 317 9.89 -15.26 39.67
N GLN A 318 10.08 -16.08 40.71
CA GLN A 318 9.12 -17.12 41.08
C GLN A 318 8.09 -16.56 42.06
N THR A 319 6.81 -16.80 41.81
CA THR A 319 5.70 -16.44 42.71
C THR A 319 5.67 -17.36 43.93
N SER A 320 4.91 -16.96 44.95
CA SER A 320 4.63 -17.80 46.13
C SER A 320 3.94 -19.13 45.79
N SER A 321 3.33 -19.25 44.61
CA SER A 321 2.72 -20.47 44.08
C SER A 321 3.66 -21.31 43.20
N GLY A 322 4.92 -20.89 43.04
CA GLY A 322 5.94 -21.63 42.30
C GLY A 322 5.98 -21.36 40.79
N TYR A 323 5.12 -20.50 40.25
CA TYR A 323 5.10 -20.12 38.84
C TYR A 323 5.97 -18.90 38.55
N LEU A 324 6.29 -18.68 37.28
CA LEU A 324 7.15 -17.57 36.89
C LEU A 324 6.34 -16.31 36.61
N ASN A 325 6.89 -15.18 37.02
CA ASN A 325 6.39 -13.85 36.78
C ASN A 325 7.52 -12.98 36.25
N LEU A 326 7.18 -11.99 35.44
CA LEU A 326 8.14 -11.10 34.81
C LEU A 326 8.10 -9.77 35.54
N CYS A 327 9.25 -9.26 35.97
CA CYS A 327 9.40 -8.00 36.70
C CYS A 327 10.26 -7.03 35.88
N GLU A 328 9.76 -5.83 35.61
CA GLU A 328 10.54 -4.74 35.02
C GLU A 328 11.13 -3.87 36.14
N ARG A 329 12.45 -3.63 36.06
CA ARG A 329 13.21 -2.81 37.00
C ARG A 329 13.77 -1.60 36.25
N THR A 330 12.98 -0.54 36.15
CA THR A 330 13.46 0.80 35.78
C THR A 330 13.79 1.58 37.07
N HIS A 331 14.48 2.74 37.02
CA HIS A 331 14.90 3.53 38.18
C HIS A 331 13.73 3.98 39.10
N GLY A 332 13.15 3.05 39.87
CA GLY A 332 11.92 3.15 40.65
C GLY A 332 11.48 1.77 41.22
N GLU A 333 10.26 1.68 41.73
CA GLU A 333 9.71 0.44 42.31
C GLU A 333 9.54 -0.69 41.26
N PRO A 334 9.82 -1.96 41.61
CA PRO A 334 9.68 -3.11 40.71
C PRO A 334 8.23 -3.27 40.24
N ARG A 335 8.05 -3.43 38.92
CA ARG A 335 6.73 -3.63 38.30
C ARG A 335 6.60 -5.07 37.82
N HIS A 336 5.68 -5.82 38.42
CA HIS A 336 5.37 -7.18 37.97
C HIS A 336 4.37 -7.17 36.81
N LEU A 337 4.56 -8.12 35.90
CA LEU A 337 3.65 -8.35 34.78
C LEU A 337 2.34 -8.89 35.33
N TYR A 338 2.38 -9.91 36.21
CA TYR A 338 1.19 -10.49 36.85
C TYR A 338 1.06 -10.03 38.31
N ASP A 339 -0.14 -9.61 38.72
CA ASP A 339 -0.39 -9.19 40.11
C ASP A 339 -0.72 -10.38 41.05
N ARG A 340 -0.99 -11.57 40.48
CA ARG A 340 -1.35 -12.82 41.18
C ARG A 340 -0.85 -14.02 40.37
N ASP A 341 -1.18 -15.23 40.82
CA ASP A 341 -0.89 -16.46 40.08
C ASP A 341 -1.39 -16.39 38.62
N PRO A 342 -0.47 -16.46 37.63
CA PRO A 342 -0.82 -16.25 36.23
C PRO A 342 -1.71 -17.35 35.63
N ARG A 343 -1.67 -18.58 36.17
CA ARG A 343 -2.52 -19.68 35.69
C ARG A 343 -3.95 -19.55 36.18
N ASP A 344 -4.15 -19.19 37.44
CA ASP A 344 -5.50 -18.96 37.99
C ASP A 344 -6.19 -17.82 37.23
N ILE A 345 -5.45 -16.75 36.93
CA ILE A 345 -5.97 -15.65 36.11
C ILE A 345 -6.33 -16.13 34.70
N ALA A 346 -5.42 -16.84 34.02
CA ALA A 346 -5.67 -17.36 32.67
C ALA A 346 -6.94 -18.23 32.63
N ARG A 347 -7.09 -19.15 33.59
CA ARG A 347 -8.26 -20.01 33.70
C ARG A 347 -9.55 -19.23 33.89
N ARG A 348 -9.59 -18.26 34.81
CA ARG A 348 -10.79 -17.44 35.05
C ARG A 348 -11.19 -16.58 33.84
N VAL A 349 -10.21 -16.10 33.06
CA VAL A 349 -10.49 -15.35 31.83
C VAL A 349 -11.16 -16.27 30.81
N VAL A 350 -10.64 -17.49 30.65
CA VAL A 350 -11.15 -18.49 29.69
C VAL A 350 -12.48 -19.12 30.14
N GLU A 351 -12.71 -19.34 31.45
CA GLU A 351 -13.99 -19.85 31.97
C GLU A 351 -15.18 -18.91 31.72
N ARG A 352 -14.92 -17.61 31.58
CA ARG A 352 -15.93 -16.60 31.25
C ARG A 352 -16.16 -16.47 29.74
N MET A 353 -15.41 -17.21 28.94
CA MET A 353 -15.48 -17.18 27.49
C MET A 353 -16.24 -18.39 26.95
N ASP A 354 -17.19 -18.13 26.05
CA ASP A 354 -17.83 -19.17 25.24
C ASP A 354 -17.07 -19.31 23.92
N PHE A 355 -16.42 -20.47 23.72
CA PHE A 355 -15.66 -20.82 22.51
C PHE A 355 -16.45 -21.73 21.56
N GLY A 356 -17.71 -22.08 21.87
CA GLY A 356 -18.50 -23.05 21.10
C GLY A 356 -18.86 -22.60 19.67
N VAL A 357 -18.54 -21.37 19.26
CA VAL A 357 -19.03 -20.75 18.02
C VAL A 357 -18.01 -19.81 17.33
N GLU A 358 -16.76 -19.69 17.80
CA GLU A 358 -15.83 -18.60 17.38
C GLU A 358 -14.73 -19.06 16.42
N GLY A 359 -14.67 -18.49 15.21
CA GLY A 359 -13.68 -18.88 14.19
C GLY A 359 -12.30 -18.28 14.34
N VAL A 360 -12.16 -17.09 14.95
CA VAL A 360 -10.86 -16.41 15.14
C VAL A 360 -10.79 -15.68 16.48
N VAL A 361 -9.73 -15.94 17.26
CA VAL A 361 -9.41 -15.23 18.50
C VAL A 361 -8.14 -14.42 18.30
N VAL A 362 -8.18 -13.12 18.57
CA VAL A 362 -7.00 -12.24 18.59
C VAL A 362 -6.63 -11.98 20.04
N LEU A 363 -5.49 -12.50 20.47
CA LEU A 363 -4.91 -12.28 21.77
C LEU A 363 -3.91 -11.11 21.72
N LEU A 364 -4.24 -10.01 22.38
CA LEU A 364 -3.39 -8.85 22.55
C LEU A 364 -2.52 -9.04 23.81
N GLY A 365 -1.32 -9.57 23.61
CA GLY A 365 -0.29 -9.86 24.59
C GLY A 365 -0.11 -11.35 24.84
N LEU A 366 1.11 -11.84 24.65
CA LEU A 366 1.49 -13.22 24.98
C LEU A 366 1.76 -13.34 26.49
N GLY A 367 2.47 -12.36 27.05
CA GLY A 367 3.07 -12.51 28.38
C GLY A 367 4.08 -13.67 28.38
N LEU A 368 4.09 -14.47 29.45
CA LEU A 368 4.82 -15.74 29.50
C LEU A 368 4.08 -16.91 28.82
N GLY A 369 2.96 -16.66 28.13
CA GLY A 369 2.24 -17.68 27.34
C GLY A 369 1.11 -18.42 28.06
N TYR A 370 0.89 -18.18 29.36
CA TYR A 370 -0.15 -18.88 30.14
C TYR A 370 -1.56 -18.76 29.55
N LEU A 371 -1.99 -17.53 29.21
CA LEU A 371 -3.32 -17.28 28.65
C LEU A 371 -3.46 -17.84 27.23
N ALA A 372 -2.42 -17.73 26.40
CA ALA A 372 -2.43 -18.27 25.04
C ALA A 372 -2.62 -19.78 25.03
N THR A 373 -1.90 -20.50 25.91
CA THR A 373 -2.03 -21.95 26.07
C THR A 373 -3.42 -22.37 26.56
N GLU A 374 -3.97 -21.65 27.54
CA GLU A 374 -5.32 -21.94 28.06
C GLU A 374 -6.40 -21.70 26.98
N VAL A 375 -6.30 -20.60 26.22
CA VAL A 375 -7.20 -20.32 25.08
C VAL A 375 -7.10 -21.43 24.04
N LEU A 376 -5.89 -21.80 23.61
CA LEU A 376 -5.67 -22.82 22.59
C LEU A 376 -6.30 -24.18 22.98
N SER A 377 -6.28 -24.53 24.27
CA SER A 377 -6.87 -25.78 24.79
C SER A 377 -8.39 -25.86 24.63
N ARG A 378 -9.07 -24.72 24.50
CA ARG A 378 -10.53 -24.62 24.30
C ARG A 378 -10.94 -24.43 22.85
N LEU A 379 -9.99 -24.22 21.95
CA LEU A 379 -10.30 -24.05 20.53
C LEU A 379 -10.56 -25.40 19.85
N ASN A 380 -11.56 -25.43 18.96
CA ASN A 380 -11.86 -26.59 18.12
C ASN A 380 -10.95 -26.62 16.87
N ARG A 381 -11.05 -27.70 16.08
CA ARG A 381 -10.44 -27.76 14.73
C ARG A 381 -11.07 -26.69 13.83
N GLY A 382 -10.24 -25.97 13.07
CA GLY A 382 -10.67 -24.88 12.18
C GLY A 382 -10.74 -23.49 12.83
N HIS A 383 -10.59 -23.37 14.15
CA HIS A 383 -10.43 -22.08 14.82
C HIS A 383 -8.99 -21.57 14.63
N VAL A 384 -8.82 -20.25 14.66
CA VAL A 384 -7.51 -19.59 14.57
C VAL A 384 -7.23 -18.75 15.81
N LEU A 385 -6.00 -18.80 16.32
CA LEU A 385 -5.49 -17.95 17.41
C LEU A 385 -4.39 -17.03 16.88
N ILE A 386 -4.62 -15.73 16.84
CA ILE A 386 -3.62 -14.72 16.49
C ILE A 386 -3.09 -14.10 17.79
N VAL A 387 -1.83 -14.32 18.14
CA VAL A 387 -1.20 -13.72 19.31
C VAL A 387 -0.31 -12.57 18.87
N CYS A 388 -0.63 -11.36 19.33
CA CYS A 388 0.15 -10.15 19.11
C CYS A 388 0.88 -9.81 20.40
N GLU A 389 2.21 -9.86 20.45
CA GLU A 389 3.01 -9.39 21.60
C GLU A 389 3.77 -8.12 21.21
N ALA A 390 3.36 -7.00 21.79
CA ALA A 390 3.91 -5.69 21.49
C ALA A 390 5.38 -5.56 21.90
N ASP A 391 5.80 -6.23 22.98
CA ASP A 391 7.15 -6.14 23.51
C ASP A 391 7.96 -7.39 23.17
N PRO A 392 8.94 -7.29 22.24
CA PRO A 392 9.83 -8.41 21.95
C PRO A 392 10.52 -8.95 23.22
N ARG A 393 10.71 -8.11 24.26
CA ARG A 393 11.33 -8.52 25.52
C ARG A 393 10.50 -9.54 26.29
N ILE A 394 9.19 -9.35 26.31
CA ILE A 394 8.24 -10.27 26.95
C ILE A 394 8.20 -11.59 26.16
N PHE A 395 8.15 -11.51 24.82
CA PHE A 395 8.21 -12.69 23.95
C PHE A 395 9.50 -13.50 24.20
N HIS A 396 10.65 -12.83 24.31
CA HIS A 396 11.92 -13.47 24.62
C HIS A 396 11.90 -14.16 25.99
N ALA A 397 11.48 -13.45 27.05
CA ALA A 397 11.38 -14.05 28.37
C ALA A 397 10.49 -15.31 28.37
N ALA A 398 9.38 -15.31 27.63
CA ALA A 398 8.54 -16.49 27.47
C ALA A 398 9.29 -17.66 26.79
N MET A 399 10.02 -17.38 25.71
CA MET A 399 10.82 -18.38 24.99
C MET A 399 11.92 -19.03 25.85
N PHE A 400 12.47 -18.32 26.84
CA PHE A 400 13.49 -18.86 27.74
C PHE A 400 12.92 -19.66 28.90
N HIS A 401 11.84 -19.15 29.49
CA HIS A 401 11.40 -19.57 30.81
C HIS A 401 10.17 -20.47 30.79
N GLN A 402 9.51 -20.65 29.65
CA GLN A 402 8.33 -21.49 29.51
C GLN A 402 8.48 -22.48 28.36
N ASP A 403 7.86 -23.64 28.51
CA ASP A 403 7.69 -24.56 27.39
C ASP A 403 6.54 -24.11 26.51
N LEU A 404 6.87 -23.53 25.36
CA LEU A 404 5.94 -23.03 24.36
C LEU A 404 5.82 -23.98 23.17
N THR A 405 6.52 -25.11 23.17
CA THR A 405 6.55 -26.03 22.01
C THR A 405 5.14 -26.43 21.56
N GLY A 406 4.23 -26.73 22.48
CA GLY A 406 2.83 -27.05 22.17
C GLY A 406 2.04 -25.89 21.54
N LEU A 407 2.31 -24.64 21.93
CA LEU A 407 1.69 -23.45 21.35
C LEU A 407 2.28 -23.13 19.96
N LEU A 408 3.60 -23.21 19.83
CA LEU A 408 4.34 -22.84 18.62
C LEU A 408 4.17 -23.87 17.49
N ASN A 409 4.01 -25.15 17.85
CA ASN A 409 3.76 -26.25 16.92
C ASN A 409 2.26 -26.43 16.57
N ASP A 410 1.35 -25.59 17.05
CA ASP A 410 -0.05 -25.71 16.64
C ASP A 410 -0.31 -24.90 15.36
N GLU A 411 -0.88 -25.54 14.35
CA GLU A 411 -1.18 -24.94 13.04
C GLU A 411 -2.20 -23.80 13.13
N ARG A 412 -3.00 -23.76 14.20
CA ARG A 412 -4.03 -22.73 14.45
C ARG A 412 -3.44 -21.43 14.97
N VAL A 413 -2.18 -21.43 15.39
CA VAL A 413 -1.56 -20.27 16.06
C VAL A 413 -0.81 -19.41 15.05
N HIS A 414 -0.99 -18.09 15.11
CA HIS A 414 -0.21 -17.12 14.35
C HIS A 414 0.36 -16.07 15.29
N LEU A 415 1.61 -15.66 15.06
CA LEU A 415 2.33 -14.72 15.91
C LEU A 415 2.64 -13.42 15.18
N VAL A 416 2.46 -12.31 15.91
CA VAL A 416 2.92 -10.96 15.57
C VAL A 416 3.72 -10.47 16.78
N VAL A 417 4.98 -10.07 16.58
CA VAL A 417 5.87 -9.63 17.69
C VAL A 417 6.50 -8.29 17.34
N GLY A 418 6.49 -7.34 18.28
CA GLY A 418 6.99 -5.97 18.07
C GLY A 418 5.92 -5.04 17.51
N ASP A 419 6.31 -4.09 16.64
CA ASP A 419 5.41 -3.22 15.85
C ASP A 419 5.35 -3.73 14.40
N ASP A 420 4.64 -4.84 14.17
CA ASP A 420 4.58 -5.51 12.87
C ASP A 420 3.13 -5.59 12.35
N LEU A 421 2.55 -4.41 12.11
CA LEU A 421 1.23 -4.28 11.48
C LEU A 421 1.14 -4.94 10.09
N PRO A 422 2.17 -4.90 9.21
CA PRO A 422 2.13 -5.60 7.93
C PRO A 422 1.93 -7.11 8.08
N ARG A 423 2.59 -7.73 9.06
CA ARG A 423 2.37 -9.14 9.38
C ARG A 423 0.97 -9.40 9.92
N LEU A 424 0.46 -8.53 10.79
CA LEU A 424 -0.92 -8.65 11.26
C LEU A 424 -1.90 -8.60 10.08
N ASP A 425 -1.74 -7.65 9.16
CA ASP A 425 -2.57 -7.54 7.95
C ASP A 425 -2.47 -8.79 7.07
N TYR A 426 -1.27 -9.33 6.88
CA TYR A 426 -1.06 -10.60 6.17
C TYR A 426 -1.82 -11.75 6.84
N ILE A 427 -1.67 -11.93 8.15
CA ILE A 427 -2.37 -13.00 8.89
C ILE A 427 -3.89 -12.81 8.80
N LEU A 428 -4.40 -11.60 9.01
CA LEU A 428 -5.84 -11.31 8.87
C LEU A 428 -6.35 -11.61 7.46
N SER A 429 -5.52 -11.42 6.42
CA SER A 429 -5.86 -11.80 5.05
C SER A 429 -5.97 -13.32 4.85
N LEU A 430 -5.09 -14.11 5.49
CA LEU A 430 -5.17 -15.57 5.51
C LEU A 430 -6.40 -16.06 6.29
N CYS A 431 -6.74 -15.37 7.37
CA CYS A 431 -7.90 -15.65 8.20
C CYS A 431 -9.22 -15.12 7.61
N SER A 432 -9.18 -14.46 6.44
CA SER A 432 -10.37 -13.87 5.83
C SER A 432 -11.49 -14.90 5.66
N LYS A 433 -11.20 -16.11 5.17
CA LYS A 433 -12.19 -17.18 4.99
C LYS A 433 -12.88 -17.59 6.31
N PRO A 434 -12.17 -18.01 7.38
CA PRO A 434 -12.83 -18.34 8.66
C PRO A 434 -13.52 -17.13 9.33
N MET A 435 -12.97 -15.92 9.20
CA MET A 435 -13.61 -14.68 9.71
C MET A 435 -14.92 -14.38 8.97
N PHE A 436 -14.93 -14.53 7.65
CA PHE A 436 -16.09 -14.32 6.81
C PHE A 436 -17.19 -15.34 7.12
N VAL A 437 -16.80 -16.59 7.40
CA VAL A 437 -17.71 -17.70 7.67
C VAL A 437 -18.36 -17.63 9.05
N THR A 438 -17.57 -17.39 10.09
CA THR A 438 -18.05 -17.48 11.47
C THR A 438 -18.65 -16.19 11.99
N ASP A 439 -18.31 -15.03 11.42
CA ASP A 439 -18.74 -13.69 11.87
C ASP A 439 -18.40 -13.39 13.35
N LYS A 440 -17.56 -14.22 13.96
CA LYS A 440 -17.20 -14.14 15.38
C LYS A 440 -15.68 -14.07 15.48
N LEU A 441 -15.21 -12.83 15.53
CA LEU A 441 -13.87 -12.49 15.96
C LEU A 441 -13.94 -11.99 17.41
N ARG A 442 -13.12 -12.58 18.28
CA ARG A 442 -12.99 -12.13 19.67
C ARG A 442 -11.61 -11.53 19.90
N ILE A 443 -11.58 -10.28 20.35
CA ILE A 443 -10.34 -9.64 20.82
C ILE A 443 -10.24 -9.86 22.31
N VAL A 444 -9.20 -10.57 22.74
CA VAL A 444 -8.89 -10.84 24.14
C VAL A 444 -7.66 -10.02 24.51
N ARG A 445 -7.77 -9.17 25.52
CA ARG A 445 -6.63 -8.43 26.05
C ARG A 445 -5.98 -9.22 27.19
N CYS A 446 -4.69 -9.51 27.05
CA CYS A 446 -3.88 -9.88 28.20
C CYS A 446 -3.63 -8.61 29.01
N GLY A 447 -4.50 -8.32 29.99
CA GLY A 447 -4.51 -7.07 30.77
C GLY A 447 -3.20 -6.74 31.51
N PHE A 448 -2.24 -7.66 31.50
CA PHE A 448 -0.90 -7.56 32.08
C PHE A 448 0.09 -6.95 31.08
N SER A 449 0.28 -7.59 29.92
CA SER A 449 1.10 -7.02 28.84
C SER A 449 0.51 -5.71 28.30
N ALA A 450 -0.83 -5.63 28.21
CA ALA A 450 -1.53 -4.46 27.71
C ALA A 450 -1.27 -3.19 28.54
N ARG A 451 -0.95 -3.34 29.84
CA ARG A 451 -0.63 -2.19 30.72
C ARG A 451 0.70 -1.54 30.38
N TRP A 452 1.67 -2.30 29.88
CA TRP A 452 3.03 -1.82 29.63
C TRP A 452 3.16 -1.16 28.26
N HIS A 453 2.37 -1.58 27.26
CA HIS A 453 2.44 -1.07 25.88
C HIS A 453 1.08 -0.66 25.31
N GLN A 454 0.33 0.15 26.06
CA GLN A 454 -1.07 0.51 25.74
C GLN A 454 -1.24 1.05 24.31
N THR A 455 -0.34 1.92 23.85
CA THR A 455 -0.42 2.55 22.52
C THR A 455 -0.31 1.55 21.38
N LEU A 456 0.62 0.59 21.47
CA LEU A 456 0.85 -0.37 20.38
C LEU A 456 -0.25 -1.45 20.34
N TYR A 457 -0.72 -1.91 21.51
CA TYR A 457 -1.89 -2.79 21.57
C TYR A 457 -3.17 -2.12 21.07
N ALA A 458 -3.37 -0.82 21.33
CA ALA A 458 -4.47 -0.06 20.76
C ALA A 458 -4.40 0.00 19.24
N ARG A 459 -3.20 0.17 18.66
CA ARG A 459 -2.99 0.13 17.19
C ARG A 459 -3.34 -1.24 16.60
N TYR A 460 -2.94 -2.33 17.25
CA TYR A 460 -3.33 -3.68 16.81
C TYR A 460 -4.85 -3.87 16.84
N GLU A 461 -5.50 -3.45 17.91
CA GLU A 461 -6.94 -3.55 18.04
C GLU A 461 -7.69 -2.71 16.99
N GLU A 462 -7.24 -1.48 16.76
CA GLU A 462 -7.79 -0.60 15.72
C GLU A 462 -7.67 -1.25 14.35
N ARG A 463 -6.48 -1.77 14.00
CA ARG A 463 -6.24 -2.46 12.72
C ARG A 463 -7.13 -3.69 12.52
N VAL A 464 -7.35 -4.49 13.57
CA VAL A 464 -8.27 -5.64 13.52
C VAL A 464 -9.71 -5.17 13.29
N LYS A 465 -10.16 -4.13 13.99
CA LYS A 465 -11.51 -3.56 13.82
C LYS A 465 -11.72 -2.97 12.42
N GLU A 466 -10.73 -2.27 11.88
CA GLU A 466 -10.72 -1.76 10.50
C GLU A 466 -10.93 -2.91 9.50
N ARG A 467 -10.19 -4.00 9.65
CA ARG A 467 -10.29 -5.16 8.75
C ARG A 467 -11.63 -5.89 8.86
N MET A 468 -12.20 -5.96 10.07
CA MET A 468 -13.54 -6.54 10.27
C MET A 468 -14.62 -5.76 9.53
N LYS A 469 -14.59 -4.42 9.58
CA LYS A 469 -15.54 -3.57 8.84
C LYS A 469 -15.46 -3.82 7.32
N VAL A 470 -14.24 -3.95 6.79
CA VAL A 470 -14.00 -4.27 5.37
C VAL A 470 -14.61 -5.62 4.98
N LEU A 471 -14.42 -6.66 5.81
CA LEU A 471 -14.96 -8.00 5.57
C LEU A 471 -16.49 -8.05 5.65
N GLU A 472 -17.09 -7.32 6.59
CA GLU A 472 -18.54 -7.22 6.73
C GLU A 472 -19.20 -6.67 5.45
N ILE A 473 -18.64 -5.60 4.87
CA ILE A 473 -19.13 -5.00 3.62
C ILE A 473 -19.00 -5.96 2.44
N ASN A 474 -17.86 -6.66 2.34
CA ASN A 474 -17.67 -7.70 1.31
C ASN A 474 -18.73 -8.81 1.43
N ARG A 475 -19.03 -9.27 2.64
CA ARG A 475 -20.07 -10.27 2.90
C ARG A 475 -21.46 -9.82 2.48
N ASN A 476 -21.83 -8.61 2.83
CA ASN A 476 -23.13 -8.05 2.43
C ASN A 476 -23.24 -7.94 0.90
N THR A 477 -22.13 -7.60 0.22
CA THR A 477 -22.06 -7.52 -1.24
C THR A 477 -22.24 -8.90 -1.90
N ILE A 478 -21.50 -9.91 -1.46
CA ILE A 478 -21.64 -11.28 -1.98
C ILE A 478 -23.05 -11.81 -1.70
N GLY A 479 -23.56 -11.61 -0.47
CA GLY A 479 -24.90 -12.06 -0.09
C GLY A 479 -26.03 -11.41 -0.89
N GLY A 480 -25.90 -10.13 -1.27
CA GLY A 480 -26.92 -9.42 -2.04
C GLY A 480 -26.79 -9.59 -3.57
N LEU A 481 -25.57 -9.72 -4.09
CA LEU A 481 -25.29 -9.63 -5.54
C LEU A 481 -24.71 -10.90 -6.17
N GLY A 482 -24.32 -11.90 -5.38
CA GLY A 482 -23.59 -13.09 -5.85
C GLY A 482 -24.27 -13.86 -6.98
N LEU A 483 -25.57 -14.15 -6.86
CA LEU A 483 -26.35 -14.83 -7.92
C LEU A 483 -26.38 -14.04 -9.23
N ARG A 484 -26.47 -12.71 -9.13
CA ARG A 484 -26.44 -11.82 -10.29
C ARG A 484 -25.07 -11.83 -10.95
N MET A 485 -24.00 -11.75 -10.16
CA MET A 485 -22.63 -11.83 -10.67
C MET A 485 -22.39 -13.15 -11.40
N LEU A 486 -22.81 -14.27 -10.81
CA LEU A 486 -22.72 -15.60 -11.41
C LEU A 486 -23.46 -15.69 -12.75
N LYS A 487 -24.70 -15.20 -12.81
CA LYS A 487 -25.48 -15.13 -14.06
C LYS A 487 -24.77 -14.29 -15.12
N ASN A 488 -24.30 -13.10 -14.74
CA ASN A 488 -23.62 -12.19 -15.66
C ASN A 488 -22.33 -12.79 -16.22
N VAL A 489 -21.52 -13.48 -15.40
CA VAL A 489 -20.30 -14.17 -15.85
C VAL A 489 -20.62 -15.20 -16.95
N LEU A 490 -21.65 -16.04 -16.75
CA LEU A 490 -22.08 -17.00 -17.78
C LEU A 490 -22.59 -16.30 -19.04
N ASP A 491 -23.37 -15.22 -18.87
CA ASP A 491 -23.90 -14.43 -19.98
C ASP A 491 -22.82 -13.71 -20.80
N ASN A 492 -21.69 -13.37 -20.18
CA ASN A 492 -20.60 -12.61 -20.79
C ASN A 492 -19.44 -13.50 -21.27
N ALA A 493 -19.39 -14.77 -20.90
CA ALA A 493 -18.24 -15.64 -21.16
C ALA A 493 -17.90 -15.73 -22.66
N HIS A 494 -18.90 -15.86 -23.54
CA HIS A 494 -18.68 -15.91 -24.99
C HIS A 494 -18.16 -14.59 -25.58
N LEU A 495 -18.49 -13.44 -24.96
CA LEU A 495 -17.96 -12.13 -25.34
C LEU A 495 -16.55 -11.90 -24.80
N THR A 496 -16.25 -12.47 -23.63
CA THR A 496 -15.00 -12.25 -22.88
C THR A 496 -13.86 -13.10 -23.42
N LEU A 497 -14.18 -14.29 -23.96
CA LEU A 497 -13.21 -15.27 -24.47
C LEU A 497 -12.17 -14.63 -25.39
N ASP A 498 -12.63 -13.87 -26.39
CA ASP A 498 -11.79 -13.20 -27.38
C ASP A 498 -11.55 -11.71 -27.10
N MET A 499 -12.11 -11.18 -26.02
CA MET A 499 -11.90 -9.79 -25.64
C MET A 499 -10.44 -9.59 -25.16
N PRO A 500 -9.75 -8.52 -25.59
CA PRO A 500 -8.43 -8.22 -25.08
C PRO A 500 -8.47 -7.92 -23.58
N GLY A 501 -7.40 -8.33 -22.88
CA GLY A 501 -7.26 -8.13 -21.45
C GLY A 501 -6.44 -6.89 -21.08
N VAL A 502 -6.67 -6.36 -19.89
CA VAL A 502 -5.87 -5.28 -19.28
C VAL A 502 -4.40 -5.62 -19.08
N ALA A 503 -3.98 -6.90 -19.12
CA ALA A 503 -2.58 -7.31 -19.10
C ALA A 503 -1.73 -6.57 -20.14
N ARG A 504 -2.33 -6.19 -21.27
CA ARG A 504 -1.69 -5.41 -22.34
C ARG A 504 -1.33 -3.98 -21.96
N PHE A 505 -1.88 -3.47 -20.85
CA PHE A 505 -1.60 -2.12 -20.36
C PHE A 505 -0.31 -2.05 -19.54
N THR A 506 0.29 -3.19 -19.20
CA THR A 506 1.46 -3.28 -18.32
C THR A 506 2.59 -2.35 -18.80
N GLY A 507 2.89 -1.31 -18.01
CA GLY A 507 3.99 -0.37 -18.27
C GLY A 507 3.82 0.53 -19.50
N LEU A 508 2.63 0.59 -20.11
CA LEU A 508 2.38 1.36 -21.34
C LEU A 508 2.64 2.87 -21.17
N PHE A 509 2.50 3.36 -19.95
CA PHE A 509 2.71 4.75 -19.53
C PHE A 509 3.72 4.84 -18.37
N LYS A 510 4.75 3.99 -18.40
CA LYS A 510 5.81 3.98 -17.38
C LYS A 510 6.40 5.38 -17.18
N GLY A 511 6.31 5.91 -15.96
CA GLY A 511 6.85 7.23 -15.60
C GLY A 511 6.07 8.41 -16.18
N LYS A 512 4.82 8.20 -16.61
CA LYS A 512 3.92 9.27 -17.09
C LYS A 512 2.75 9.45 -16.11
N PRO A 513 2.18 10.66 -16.00
CA PRO A 513 1.12 10.92 -15.05
C PRO A 513 -0.21 10.27 -15.46
N ALA A 514 -0.96 9.78 -14.47
CA ALA A 514 -2.35 9.38 -14.62
C ALA A 514 -3.24 10.10 -13.60
N ILE A 515 -4.42 10.54 -14.04
CA ILE A 515 -5.41 11.23 -13.22
C ILE A 515 -6.62 10.32 -13.04
N ILE A 516 -6.91 9.95 -11.79
CA ILE A 516 -8.08 9.18 -11.39
C ILE A 516 -9.19 10.16 -11.01
N VAL A 517 -10.28 10.12 -11.76
CA VAL A 517 -11.44 11.00 -11.60
C VAL A 517 -12.57 10.25 -10.89
N SER A 518 -12.85 10.68 -9.66
CA SER A 518 -13.84 10.09 -8.75
C SER A 518 -15.05 11.00 -8.55
N ALA A 519 -16.15 10.44 -8.05
CA ALA A 519 -17.47 11.09 -8.05
C ALA A 519 -17.74 12.06 -6.88
N GLY A 520 -16.71 12.45 -6.13
CA GLY A 520 -16.82 13.33 -4.97
C GLY A 520 -17.36 14.72 -5.32
N PRO A 521 -18.13 15.36 -4.42
CA PRO A 521 -18.63 16.72 -4.59
C PRO A 521 -17.59 17.77 -5.02
N SER A 522 -16.32 17.65 -4.61
CA SER A 522 -15.25 18.60 -4.95
C SER A 522 -14.87 18.61 -6.44
N LEU A 523 -15.30 17.60 -7.21
CA LEU A 523 -14.92 17.45 -8.62
C LEU A 523 -15.33 18.64 -9.51
N GLU A 524 -16.46 19.29 -9.23
CA GLU A 524 -17.03 20.33 -10.10
C GLU A 524 -16.08 21.52 -10.31
N ALA A 525 -15.22 21.83 -9.33
CA ALA A 525 -14.25 22.92 -9.42
C ALA A 525 -13.12 22.66 -10.43
N ASN A 526 -12.97 21.41 -10.89
CA ASN A 526 -11.79 20.93 -11.61
C ASN A 526 -12.05 20.60 -13.08
N PHE A 527 -13.23 20.92 -13.62
CA PHE A 527 -13.58 20.58 -15.01
C PHE A 527 -12.71 21.28 -16.05
N ASP A 528 -12.36 22.56 -15.86
CA ASP A 528 -11.44 23.27 -16.77
C ASP A 528 -10.06 22.59 -16.80
N LEU A 529 -9.50 22.33 -15.62
CA LEU A 529 -8.19 21.70 -15.45
C LEU A 529 -8.15 20.27 -16.04
N LEU A 530 -9.25 19.52 -15.93
CA LEU A 530 -9.37 18.20 -16.54
C LEU A 530 -9.40 18.24 -18.07
N ARG A 531 -9.96 19.31 -18.67
CA ARG A 531 -9.85 19.52 -20.13
C ARG A 531 -8.42 19.84 -20.52
N ASP A 532 -7.73 20.69 -19.76
CA ASP A 532 -6.34 21.08 -20.02
C ASP A 532 -5.36 19.91 -19.84
N ALA A 533 -5.68 18.95 -18.97
CA ALA A 533 -4.87 17.75 -18.75
C ALA A 533 -4.96 16.72 -19.89
N LYS A 534 -5.97 16.82 -20.78
CA LYS A 534 -6.20 15.83 -21.83
C LYS A 534 -4.98 15.72 -22.76
N GLY A 535 -4.49 14.49 -22.93
CA GLY A 535 -3.31 14.21 -23.74
C GLY A 535 -1.97 14.46 -23.04
N ARG A 536 -1.94 15.20 -21.92
CA ARG A 536 -0.75 15.40 -21.07
C ARG A 536 -0.65 14.39 -19.93
N ALA A 537 -1.80 13.83 -19.51
CA ALA A 537 -1.92 12.73 -18.58
C ALA A 537 -2.98 11.73 -19.06
N VAL A 538 -2.92 10.49 -18.57
CA VAL A 538 -3.98 9.49 -18.81
C VAL A 538 -5.13 9.76 -17.86
N ILE A 539 -6.32 10.09 -18.38
CA ILE A 539 -7.51 10.34 -17.58
C ILE A 539 -8.29 9.04 -17.40
N ILE A 540 -8.35 8.54 -16.16
CA ILE A 540 -9.06 7.32 -15.77
C ILE A 540 -10.28 7.71 -14.93
N ALA A 541 -11.48 7.50 -15.46
CA ALA A 541 -12.72 7.86 -14.79
C ALA A 541 -13.49 6.63 -14.28
N CYS A 542 -14.13 6.78 -13.12
CA CYS A 542 -15.15 5.83 -12.70
C CYS A 542 -16.44 6.00 -13.53
N ASP A 543 -17.14 4.91 -13.84
CA ASP A 543 -18.45 4.92 -14.52
C ASP A 543 -19.45 5.98 -14.02
N THR A 544 -19.44 6.26 -12.72
CA THR A 544 -20.39 7.12 -12.02
C THR A 544 -20.21 8.59 -12.37
N VAL A 545 -19.01 9.02 -12.81
CA VAL A 545 -18.76 10.42 -13.20
C VAL A 545 -19.05 10.71 -14.67
N LEU A 546 -19.26 9.69 -15.51
CA LEU A 546 -19.41 9.88 -16.96
C LEU A 546 -20.54 10.84 -17.33
N ARG A 547 -21.69 10.76 -16.65
CA ARG A 547 -22.84 11.65 -16.90
C ARG A 547 -22.56 13.11 -16.55
N MET A 548 -21.48 13.40 -15.83
CA MET A 548 -21.02 14.77 -15.58
C MET A 548 -19.89 15.16 -16.52
N LEU A 549 -18.90 14.29 -16.73
CA LEU A 549 -17.72 14.62 -17.53
C LEU A 549 -18.06 14.82 -19.01
N VAL A 550 -18.79 13.88 -19.62
CA VAL A 550 -19.03 13.88 -21.07
C VAL A 550 -19.83 15.11 -21.53
N PRO A 551 -20.95 15.52 -20.88
CA PRO A 551 -21.64 16.74 -21.25
C PRO A 551 -20.82 18.03 -21.06
N ASN A 552 -19.79 18.00 -20.21
CA ASN A 552 -18.88 19.12 -20.00
C ASN A 552 -17.63 19.05 -20.90
N GLY A 553 -17.67 18.25 -21.97
CA GLY A 553 -16.58 18.13 -22.94
C GLY A 553 -15.35 17.39 -22.43
N ILE A 554 -15.47 16.64 -21.32
CA ILE A 554 -14.38 15.85 -20.75
C ILE A 554 -14.64 14.38 -21.07
N VAL A 555 -13.90 13.84 -22.04
CA VAL A 555 -13.96 12.42 -22.39
C VAL A 555 -12.74 11.71 -21.79
N PRO A 556 -12.94 10.79 -20.82
CA PRO A 556 -11.82 10.08 -20.21
C PRO A 556 -11.16 9.12 -21.21
N ASP A 557 -9.86 8.86 -21.04
CA ASP A 557 -9.14 7.87 -21.85
C ASP A 557 -9.56 6.45 -21.48
N ILE A 558 -9.68 6.19 -20.18
CA ILE A 558 -10.15 4.92 -19.63
C ILE A 558 -11.37 5.18 -18.74
N THR A 559 -12.40 4.37 -18.92
CA THR A 559 -13.50 4.23 -17.95
C THR A 559 -13.44 2.88 -17.26
N ILE A 560 -13.61 2.88 -15.95
CA ILE A 560 -13.71 1.67 -15.14
C ILE A 560 -15.16 1.39 -14.74
N THR A 561 -15.62 0.16 -14.97
CA THR A 561 -16.93 -0.32 -14.51
C THR A 561 -16.81 -1.70 -13.85
N ALA A 562 -17.50 -1.87 -12.72
CA ALA A 562 -17.40 -3.09 -11.90
C ALA A 562 -18.74 -3.59 -11.34
N ASP A 563 -19.73 -2.71 -11.17
CA ASP A 563 -21.01 -3.06 -10.56
C ASP A 563 -21.90 -3.93 -11.49
N PRO A 564 -22.46 -5.05 -11.00
CA PRO A 564 -23.25 -5.98 -11.80
C PRO A 564 -24.69 -5.51 -12.13
N HIS A 565 -25.16 -4.37 -11.61
CA HIS A 565 -26.52 -3.89 -11.81
C HIS A 565 -26.81 -3.29 -13.19
N GLU A 566 -28.07 -3.42 -13.65
CA GLU A 566 -28.58 -2.74 -14.84
C GLU A 566 -28.52 -1.20 -14.71
N MET A 567 -28.64 -0.67 -13.48
CA MET A 567 -28.51 0.77 -13.24
C MET A 567 -27.14 1.30 -13.67
N THR A 568 -26.09 0.48 -13.57
CA THR A 568 -24.74 0.81 -14.07
C THR A 568 -24.75 1.03 -15.57
N TYR A 569 -25.45 0.18 -16.33
CA TYR A 569 -25.63 0.38 -17.77
C TYR A 569 -26.32 1.71 -18.10
N ARG A 570 -27.28 2.14 -17.27
CA ARG A 570 -27.94 3.44 -17.44
C ARG A 570 -26.97 4.62 -17.30
N LYS A 571 -25.78 4.48 -16.72
CA LYS A 571 -24.78 5.57 -16.66
C LYS A 571 -24.16 5.84 -18.04
N PHE A 572 -24.00 4.78 -18.84
CA PHE A 572 -23.46 4.83 -20.21
C PHE A 572 -24.51 5.16 -21.27
N ARG A 573 -25.76 4.79 -20.98
CA ARG A 573 -26.90 4.92 -21.89
C ARG A 573 -27.06 6.37 -22.37
N ASP A 574 -27.03 6.55 -23.69
CA ASP A 574 -27.22 7.85 -24.37
C ASP A 574 -26.09 8.89 -24.17
N LEU A 575 -24.89 8.46 -23.80
CA LEU A 575 -23.70 9.32 -23.82
C LEU A 575 -22.96 9.21 -25.17
N PRO A 576 -22.52 10.33 -25.78
CA PRO A 576 -21.71 10.31 -26.99
C PRO A 576 -20.26 9.94 -26.65
N MET A 577 -20.01 8.67 -26.34
CA MET A 577 -18.67 8.18 -26.07
C MET A 577 -17.83 8.18 -27.35
N ASP A 578 -16.58 8.60 -27.22
CA ASP A 578 -15.61 8.55 -28.32
C ASP A 578 -15.27 7.08 -28.66
N PRO A 579 -15.25 6.69 -29.95
CA PRO A 579 -14.76 5.37 -30.38
C PRO A 579 -13.38 4.98 -29.83
N ASP A 580 -12.51 5.94 -29.55
CA ASP A 580 -11.18 5.73 -28.96
C ASP A 580 -11.17 5.66 -27.44
N SER A 581 -12.29 5.97 -26.77
CA SER A 581 -12.44 5.75 -25.33
C SER A 581 -12.36 4.26 -25.00
N ILE A 582 -11.62 3.95 -23.94
CA ILE A 582 -11.49 2.58 -23.43
C ILE A 582 -12.48 2.36 -22.29
N LEU A 583 -13.15 1.22 -22.32
CA LEU A 583 -13.88 0.69 -21.17
C LEU A 583 -13.20 -0.57 -20.65
N ILE A 584 -12.82 -0.57 -19.37
CA ILE A 584 -12.40 -1.77 -18.66
C ILE A 584 -13.62 -2.36 -17.97
N CYS A 585 -14.05 -3.54 -18.44
CA CYS A 585 -15.23 -4.25 -17.96
C CYS A 585 -14.84 -5.40 -17.02
N HIS A 586 -15.40 -5.39 -15.82
CA HIS A 586 -15.39 -6.55 -14.95
C HIS A 586 -16.29 -7.67 -15.53
N PRO A 587 -15.87 -8.95 -15.56
CA PRO A 587 -16.65 -10.04 -16.18
C PRO A 587 -18.09 -10.21 -15.65
N ALA A 588 -18.33 -9.81 -14.40
CA ALA A 588 -19.64 -9.85 -13.77
C ALA A 588 -20.53 -8.62 -14.05
N ASN A 589 -20.10 -7.65 -14.86
CA ASN A 589 -20.93 -6.50 -15.22
C ASN A 589 -22.20 -6.90 -15.97
N TYR A 590 -23.19 -6.00 -15.97
CA TYR A 590 -24.42 -6.20 -16.72
C TYR A 590 -24.14 -6.43 -18.23
N PRO A 591 -24.71 -7.46 -18.88
CA PRO A 591 -24.29 -7.86 -20.23
C PRO A 591 -24.43 -6.79 -21.31
N ASP A 592 -25.42 -5.90 -21.22
CA ASP A 592 -25.60 -4.87 -22.25
C ASP A 592 -24.45 -3.83 -22.27
N ILE A 593 -23.70 -3.70 -21.18
CA ILE A 593 -22.47 -2.89 -21.16
C ILE A 593 -21.46 -3.44 -22.17
N PHE A 594 -21.28 -4.76 -22.20
CA PHE A 594 -20.43 -5.41 -23.20
C PHE A 594 -21.02 -5.22 -24.59
N ARG A 595 -22.32 -5.43 -24.76
CA ARG A 595 -22.95 -5.48 -26.10
C ARG A 595 -22.97 -4.11 -26.78
N THR A 596 -23.22 -3.03 -26.03
CA THR A 596 -23.64 -1.74 -26.61
C THR A 596 -22.65 -0.61 -26.45
N PHE A 597 -21.59 -0.75 -25.64
CA PHE A 597 -20.60 0.32 -25.48
C PHE A 597 -19.93 0.68 -26.81
N ALA A 598 -19.89 1.97 -27.12
CA ALA A 598 -19.47 2.50 -28.42
C ALA A 598 -17.96 2.48 -28.66
N GLY A 599 -17.16 2.56 -27.58
CA GLY A 599 -15.70 2.57 -27.64
C GLY A 599 -15.04 1.20 -27.54
N ARG A 600 -13.72 1.18 -27.37
CA ARG A 600 -12.93 -0.05 -27.23
C ARG A 600 -13.16 -0.67 -25.86
N ARG A 601 -13.24 -2.00 -25.81
CA ARG A 601 -13.53 -2.74 -24.57
C ARG A 601 -12.38 -3.67 -24.24
N PHE A 602 -11.96 -3.64 -22.99
CA PHE A 602 -11.00 -4.54 -22.39
C PHE A 602 -11.64 -5.22 -21.19
N THR A 603 -11.22 -6.44 -20.89
CA THR A 603 -11.69 -7.18 -19.72
C THR A 603 -10.55 -7.44 -18.73
N THR A 604 -10.90 -7.87 -17.54
CA THR A 604 -9.97 -8.20 -16.44
C THR A 604 -10.28 -9.59 -15.91
N ASP A 605 -9.24 -10.32 -15.51
CA ASP A 605 -9.39 -11.49 -14.65
C ASP A 605 -9.93 -11.05 -13.29
N THR A 606 -10.56 -11.98 -12.55
CA THR A 606 -11.19 -11.70 -11.26
C THR A 606 -10.99 -12.82 -10.24
N HIS A 607 -11.20 -12.52 -8.97
CA HIS A 607 -11.22 -13.51 -7.90
C HIS A 607 -12.43 -14.47 -7.92
N LEU A 608 -13.49 -14.17 -8.67
CA LEU A 608 -14.70 -15.01 -8.75
C LEU A 608 -14.39 -16.43 -9.22
N THR A 609 -14.88 -17.42 -8.46
CA THR A 609 -14.56 -18.84 -8.62
C THR A 609 -15.02 -19.37 -9.97
N LEU A 610 -16.25 -19.03 -10.39
CA LEU A 610 -16.75 -19.41 -11.70
C LEU A 610 -15.90 -18.82 -12.84
N TYR A 611 -15.50 -17.54 -12.75
CA TYR A 611 -14.66 -16.95 -13.78
C TYR A 611 -13.28 -17.61 -13.81
N LYS A 612 -12.65 -17.86 -12.66
CA LYS A 612 -11.37 -18.57 -12.58
C LYS A 612 -11.44 -19.94 -13.25
N PHE A 613 -12.52 -20.68 -13.02
CA PHE A 613 -12.76 -21.96 -13.67
C PHE A 613 -12.78 -21.80 -15.20
N LEU A 614 -13.55 -20.86 -15.73
CA LEU A 614 -13.65 -20.64 -17.17
C LEU A 614 -12.33 -20.08 -17.77
N SER A 615 -11.61 -19.24 -17.03
CA SER A 615 -10.36 -18.60 -17.49
C SER A 615 -9.20 -19.56 -17.72
N ARG A 616 -9.32 -20.83 -17.32
CA ARG A 616 -8.37 -21.89 -17.66
C ARG A 616 -8.29 -22.17 -19.17
N PHE A 617 -9.30 -21.76 -19.92
CA PHE A 617 -9.43 -22.03 -21.36
C PHE A 617 -9.05 -20.83 -22.24
N TRP A 618 -8.52 -19.75 -21.67
CA TRP A 618 -8.02 -18.60 -22.44
C TRP A 618 -6.82 -17.94 -21.76
N ALA A 619 -6.02 -17.21 -22.55
CA ALA A 619 -4.90 -16.46 -22.02
C ALA A 619 -5.34 -15.44 -20.95
N SER A 620 -4.53 -15.31 -19.89
CA SER A 620 -4.79 -14.38 -18.77
C SER A 620 -5.08 -12.97 -19.29
N LYS A 621 -6.13 -12.36 -18.74
CA LYS A 621 -6.56 -11.01 -19.10
C LYS A 621 -5.87 -9.95 -18.24
N GLY A 622 -5.12 -10.31 -17.21
CA GLY A 622 -4.55 -9.37 -16.24
C GLY A 622 -5.60 -8.87 -15.25
N ARG A 623 -5.18 -8.26 -14.14
CA ARG A 623 -6.08 -7.98 -13.01
C ARG A 623 -6.05 -6.54 -12.55
N VAL A 624 -7.23 -5.93 -12.39
CA VAL A 624 -7.41 -4.63 -11.74
C VAL A 624 -8.32 -4.68 -10.51
N ASP A 625 -8.85 -5.85 -10.15
CA ASP A 625 -9.74 -6.03 -8.99
C ASP A 625 -9.01 -6.40 -7.69
N HIS A 626 -7.68 -6.42 -7.69
CA HIS A 626 -6.90 -6.78 -6.50
C HIS A 626 -7.17 -5.81 -5.35
N ARG A 627 -7.56 -6.35 -4.18
CA ARG A 627 -7.94 -5.59 -2.97
C ARG A 627 -8.94 -4.46 -3.26
N SER A 628 -9.86 -4.61 -4.21
CA SER A 628 -10.79 -3.55 -4.58
C SER A 628 -12.19 -3.78 -4.02
N GLN A 629 -12.83 -2.71 -3.54
CA GLN A 629 -14.27 -2.65 -3.22
C GLN A 629 -15.05 -1.58 -3.99
N SER A 630 -14.39 -0.82 -4.87
CA SER A 630 -15.02 0.25 -5.63
C SER A 630 -14.31 0.48 -6.96
N SER A 631 -14.98 1.12 -7.92
CA SER A 631 -14.38 1.46 -9.22
C SER A 631 -13.13 2.34 -9.08
N ALA A 632 -13.01 3.15 -8.02
CA ALA A 632 -11.84 3.99 -7.76
C ALA A 632 -10.60 3.17 -7.39
N HIS A 633 -10.77 2.09 -6.60
CA HIS A 633 -9.67 1.16 -6.32
C HIS A 633 -9.21 0.46 -7.61
N GLN A 634 -10.15 0.04 -8.45
CA GLN A 634 -9.81 -0.56 -9.75
C GLN A 634 -9.13 0.44 -10.69
N ALA A 635 -9.52 1.72 -10.65
CA ALA A 635 -8.85 2.79 -11.37
C ALA A 635 -7.41 3.00 -10.89
N PHE A 636 -7.17 2.92 -9.58
CA PHE A 636 -5.81 2.94 -9.02
C PHE A 636 -4.97 1.76 -9.49
N ASN A 637 -5.52 0.53 -9.40
CA ASN A 637 -4.83 -0.65 -9.92
C ASN A 637 -4.56 -0.55 -11.43
N ALA A 638 -5.48 0.03 -12.21
CA ALA A 638 -5.27 0.28 -13.63
C ALA A 638 -4.12 1.30 -13.86
N ALA A 639 -4.06 2.37 -13.07
CA ALA A 639 -2.96 3.35 -13.12
C ALA A 639 -1.61 2.69 -12.78
N THR A 640 -1.55 1.90 -11.72
CA THR A 640 -0.35 1.14 -11.34
C THR A 640 0.06 0.15 -12.43
N LEU A 641 -0.91 -0.56 -13.03
CA LEU A 641 -0.66 -1.49 -14.14
C LEU A 641 -0.08 -0.75 -15.35
N LEU A 642 -0.58 0.44 -15.68
CA LEU A 642 -0.03 1.29 -16.74
C LEU A 642 1.43 1.72 -16.45
N GLY A 643 1.92 1.55 -15.22
CA GLY A 643 3.22 2.04 -14.77
C GLY A 643 3.22 3.55 -14.51
N ALA A 644 2.04 4.15 -14.34
CA ALA A 644 1.91 5.59 -14.18
C ALA A 644 2.61 6.08 -12.92
N ASP A 645 3.34 7.18 -13.06
CA ASP A 645 4.05 7.86 -11.98
C ASP A 645 4.20 9.35 -12.37
N PRO A 646 3.57 10.29 -11.67
CA PRO A 646 2.72 10.10 -10.48
C PRO A 646 1.29 9.63 -10.80
N ILE A 647 0.58 9.14 -9.78
CA ILE A 647 -0.86 8.85 -9.79
C ILE A 647 -1.60 9.95 -9.02
N ILE A 648 -2.52 10.66 -9.68
CA ILE A 648 -3.19 11.85 -9.14
C ILE A 648 -4.68 11.54 -8.94
N PHE A 649 -5.20 11.70 -7.72
CA PHE A 649 -6.65 11.62 -7.44
C PHE A 649 -7.32 12.99 -7.53
N VAL A 650 -8.49 13.06 -8.16
CA VAL A 650 -9.38 14.23 -8.08
C VAL A 650 -10.82 13.79 -7.83
N GLY A 651 -11.55 14.53 -7.00
CA GLY A 651 -12.92 14.17 -6.61
C GLY A 651 -12.98 12.90 -5.74
N GLN A 652 -11.92 12.57 -5.01
CA GLN A 652 -11.85 11.37 -4.16
C GLN A 652 -12.28 11.69 -2.70
N ASP A 653 -13.43 12.34 -2.53
CA ASP A 653 -13.80 13.00 -1.27
C ASP A 653 -13.98 12.04 -0.08
N LEU A 654 -14.65 10.89 -0.29
CA LEU A 654 -14.97 9.91 0.78
C LEU A 654 -15.72 10.51 2.00
N CYS A 655 -16.43 11.62 1.80
CA CYS A 655 -17.28 12.27 2.79
C CYS A 655 -18.52 12.88 2.11
N PHE A 656 -19.42 13.42 2.93
CA PHE A 656 -20.59 14.16 2.49
C PHE A 656 -20.33 15.67 2.61
N TYR A 657 -20.67 16.43 1.57
CA TYR A 657 -20.66 17.90 1.59
C TYR A 657 -22.07 18.43 1.33
N ARG A 658 -22.61 19.23 2.28
CA ARG A 658 -23.98 19.79 2.19
C ARG A 658 -25.03 18.72 1.83
N ASP A 659 -24.95 17.56 2.48
CA ASP A 659 -25.78 16.36 2.23
C ASP A 659 -25.64 15.70 0.85
N LYS A 660 -24.70 16.14 0.00
CA LYS A 660 -24.39 15.48 -1.28
C LYS A 660 -23.36 14.38 -1.09
N LYS A 661 -23.66 13.20 -1.64
CA LYS A 661 -22.75 12.04 -1.73
C LYS A 661 -21.85 12.12 -2.96
N HIS A 662 -22.38 12.65 -4.05
CA HIS A 662 -21.69 12.80 -5.32
C HIS A 662 -21.89 14.20 -5.86
N ALA A 663 -20.98 14.65 -6.73
CA ALA A 663 -21.16 15.89 -7.48
C ALA A 663 -22.46 15.87 -8.33
N GLY A 664 -23.02 17.05 -8.58
CA GLY A 664 -24.24 17.25 -9.35
C GLY A 664 -25.50 16.62 -8.73
N ASN A 665 -26.42 16.20 -9.61
CA ASN A 665 -27.68 15.52 -9.24
C ASN A 665 -27.55 13.98 -9.13
N LEU A 666 -26.33 13.44 -9.22
CA LEU A 666 -26.06 11.99 -9.17
C LEU A 666 -26.50 11.32 -7.86
N THR A 667 -26.72 12.11 -6.81
CA THR A 667 -27.24 11.63 -5.52
C THR A 667 -28.67 11.05 -5.64
N LYS A 668 -29.49 11.50 -6.61
CA LYS A 668 -30.87 11.01 -6.80
C LYS A 668 -30.98 9.71 -7.61
N GLU A 669 -29.92 9.30 -8.30
CA GLU A 669 -29.93 8.13 -9.21
C GLU A 669 -29.33 6.86 -8.58
N SER A 670 -28.80 6.93 -7.35
CA SER A 670 -28.30 5.77 -6.61
C SER A 670 -29.40 5.12 -5.75
N PRO A 671 -29.61 3.79 -5.82
CA PRO A 671 -30.58 3.11 -4.97
C PRO A 671 -30.25 3.27 -3.50
N SER A 672 -31.29 3.41 -2.68
CA SER A 672 -31.27 3.54 -1.22
C SER A 672 -30.67 2.34 -0.46
N SER A 673 -30.28 1.27 -1.16
CA SER A 673 -29.62 0.11 -0.56
C SER A 673 -28.09 0.24 -0.46
N VAL A 674 -27.49 1.25 -1.10
CA VAL A 674 -26.05 1.61 -0.99
C VAL A 674 -25.85 2.89 -0.15
N THR A 675 -26.95 3.45 0.34
CA THR A 675 -26.93 4.54 1.30
C THR A 675 -26.84 3.90 2.67
N GLY A 676 -25.74 4.12 3.39
CA GLY A 676 -25.80 4.05 4.83
C GLY A 676 -27.03 4.84 5.28
N THR A 677 -27.80 4.26 6.19
CA THR A 677 -28.89 4.96 6.84
C THR A 677 -28.35 6.25 7.47
N PRO A 678 -29.17 7.27 7.76
CA PRO A 678 -28.72 8.44 8.54
C PRO A 678 -28.01 8.05 9.86
N GLN A 679 -28.29 6.85 10.37
CA GLN A 679 -27.66 6.25 11.55
C GLN A 679 -26.22 5.75 11.30
N ASP A 680 -25.79 5.59 10.04
CA ASP A 680 -24.44 5.15 9.65
C ASP A 680 -23.48 6.31 9.36
N ARG A 681 -23.89 7.55 9.67
CA ARG A 681 -23.06 8.75 9.51
C ARG A 681 -22.19 8.97 10.73
N GLU A 682 -20.92 9.25 10.49
CA GLU A 682 -19.91 9.51 11.51
C GLU A 682 -19.23 10.85 11.24
N GLN A 683 -18.88 11.59 12.31
CA GLN A 683 -18.16 12.87 12.18
C GLN A 683 -16.68 12.63 11.82
N ALA A 684 -16.14 13.48 10.96
CA ALA A 684 -14.76 13.47 10.50
C ALA A 684 -14.28 14.89 10.17
N VAL A 685 -13.01 15.02 9.79
CA VAL A 685 -12.40 16.30 9.39
C VAL A 685 -11.78 16.11 8.01
N ASP A 686 -12.02 17.07 7.11
CA ASP A 686 -11.46 17.07 5.77
C ASP A 686 -10.00 17.56 5.73
N ILE A 687 -9.35 17.50 4.57
CA ILE A 687 -7.96 17.95 4.39
C ILE A 687 -7.74 19.45 4.66
N LEU A 688 -8.81 20.25 4.68
CA LEU A 688 -8.76 21.69 4.96
C LEU A 688 -9.12 22.01 6.42
N GLY A 689 -9.26 20.98 7.28
CA GLY A 689 -9.60 21.15 8.69
C GLY A 689 -11.09 21.41 8.96
N ARG A 690 -11.96 21.26 7.96
CA ARG A 690 -13.41 21.52 8.11
C ARG A 690 -14.13 20.26 8.62
N PRO A 691 -15.14 20.41 9.49
CA PRO A 691 -15.96 19.29 9.93
C PRO A 691 -16.82 18.76 8.77
N VAL A 692 -16.80 17.45 8.58
CA VAL A 692 -17.57 16.74 7.55
C VAL A 692 -18.16 15.44 8.10
N GLU A 693 -19.19 14.91 7.46
CA GLU A 693 -19.71 13.59 7.77
C GLU A 693 -19.13 12.54 6.81
N THR A 694 -18.89 11.33 7.30
CA THR A 694 -18.51 10.16 6.49
C THR A 694 -19.37 8.94 6.87
N SER A 695 -19.14 7.80 6.25
CA SER A 695 -19.85 6.54 6.55
C SER A 695 -18.88 5.38 6.70
N THR A 696 -19.32 4.28 7.33
CA THR A 696 -18.55 3.03 7.43
C THR A 696 -18.05 2.55 6.06
N LEU A 697 -18.88 2.68 5.01
CA LEU A 697 -18.51 2.32 3.64
C LEU A 697 -17.36 3.20 3.11
N PHE A 698 -17.45 4.52 3.27
CA PHE A 698 -16.39 5.43 2.84
C PHE A 698 -15.09 5.25 3.63
N ARG A 699 -15.18 4.96 4.93
CA ARG A 699 -14.00 4.59 5.73
C ARG A 699 -13.36 3.30 5.22
N SER A 700 -14.15 2.31 4.82
CA SER A 700 -13.61 1.07 4.23
C SER A 700 -12.85 1.34 2.94
N PHE A 701 -13.38 2.20 2.06
CA PHE A 701 -12.69 2.60 0.83
C PHE A 701 -11.41 3.39 1.12
N LYS A 702 -11.45 4.28 2.11
CA LYS A 702 -10.28 5.02 2.57
C LYS A 702 -9.17 4.09 3.04
N ILE A 703 -9.48 3.14 3.92
CA ILE A 703 -8.52 2.17 4.49
C ILE A 703 -7.84 1.37 3.37
N ILE A 704 -8.64 0.88 2.42
CA ILE A 704 -8.13 0.10 1.28
C ILE A 704 -7.21 0.96 0.40
N LEU A 705 -7.62 2.17 0.02
CA LEU A 705 -6.77 3.08 -0.75
C LEU A 705 -5.45 3.38 -0.03
N GLU A 706 -5.46 3.64 1.26
CA GLU A 706 -4.24 3.91 2.04
C GLU A 706 -3.29 2.71 2.11
N ASP A 707 -3.83 1.49 2.18
CA ASP A 707 -3.02 0.27 2.09
C ASP A 707 -2.42 0.11 0.67
N MET A 708 -3.21 0.38 -0.38
CA MET A 708 -2.74 0.32 -1.77
C MET A 708 -1.67 1.37 -2.08
N ILE A 709 -1.83 2.60 -1.55
CA ILE A 709 -0.85 3.68 -1.67
C ILE A 709 0.46 3.30 -0.98
N ARG A 710 0.40 2.74 0.23
CA ARG A 710 1.58 2.30 0.99
C ARG A 710 2.40 1.22 0.27
N GLU A 711 1.73 0.33 -0.46
CA GLU A 711 2.36 -0.76 -1.22
C GLU A 711 2.82 -0.33 -2.62
N SER A 712 2.37 0.83 -3.10
CA SER A 712 2.72 1.36 -4.42
C SER A 712 4.09 2.04 -4.40
N PRO A 713 4.97 1.76 -5.39
CA PRO A 713 6.22 2.50 -5.54
C PRO A 713 6.04 3.87 -6.22
N ALA A 714 4.87 4.13 -6.83
CA ALA A 714 4.58 5.38 -7.52
C ALA A 714 4.30 6.52 -6.54
N ARG A 715 4.67 7.75 -6.91
CA ARG A 715 4.27 8.95 -6.18
C ARG A 715 2.76 9.13 -6.31
N VAL A 716 2.06 9.27 -5.19
CA VAL A 716 0.60 9.46 -5.17
C VAL A 716 0.25 10.85 -4.68
N ILE A 717 -0.52 11.58 -5.48
CA ILE A 717 -0.98 12.93 -5.18
C ILE A 717 -2.50 12.90 -4.98
N ASN A 718 -2.97 13.39 -3.84
CA ASN A 718 -4.37 13.67 -3.60
C ASN A 718 -4.65 15.12 -3.98
N ALA A 719 -5.12 15.32 -5.21
CA ALA A 719 -5.56 16.61 -5.75
C ALA A 719 -7.05 16.90 -5.53
N THR A 720 -7.66 16.21 -4.58
CA THR A 720 -9.05 16.47 -4.18
C THR A 720 -9.08 17.76 -3.36
N GLU A 721 -9.79 18.80 -3.80
CA GLU A 721 -9.87 20.10 -3.11
C GLU A 721 -10.90 20.09 -1.97
N GLY A 722 -10.82 19.04 -1.14
CA GLY A 722 -11.75 18.66 -0.09
C GLY A 722 -11.63 17.17 0.22
N GLY A 723 -12.53 16.64 1.04
CA GLY A 723 -12.58 15.22 1.37
C GLY A 723 -11.69 14.78 2.51
N LEU A 724 -11.79 13.51 2.85
CA LEU A 724 -10.92 12.87 3.82
C LEU A 724 -9.51 12.71 3.22
N GLY A 725 -8.48 13.05 4.00
CA GLY A 725 -7.09 12.88 3.58
C GLY A 725 -6.68 11.41 3.45
N LEU A 726 -5.87 11.10 2.45
CA LEU A 726 -5.32 9.76 2.21
C LEU A 726 -3.87 9.68 2.73
N LYS A 727 -3.62 8.91 3.78
CA LYS A 727 -2.28 8.65 4.31
C LYS A 727 -1.38 8.04 3.24
N GLY A 728 -0.16 8.55 3.14
CA GLY A 728 0.83 8.14 2.13
C GLY A 728 0.71 8.88 0.80
N SER A 729 -0.24 9.80 0.66
CA SER A 729 -0.31 10.71 -0.50
C SER A 729 0.12 12.13 -0.14
N GLU A 730 0.64 12.84 -1.13
CA GLU A 730 0.91 14.29 -1.06
C GLU A 730 -0.37 15.06 -1.37
N VAL A 731 -0.59 16.18 -0.68
CA VAL A 731 -1.77 17.03 -0.90
C VAL A 731 -1.35 18.24 -1.73
N LEU A 732 -1.87 18.34 -2.94
CA LEU A 732 -1.68 19.46 -3.87
C LEU A 732 -3.04 19.89 -4.43
N THR A 733 -3.17 21.08 -5.02
CA THR A 733 -4.32 21.35 -5.89
C THR A 733 -4.15 20.62 -7.22
N LEU A 734 -5.22 20.39 -7.98
CA LEU A 734 -5.06 19.79 -9.31
C LEU A 734 -4.20 20.70 -10.21
N ARG A 735 -4.34 22.02 -10.07
CA ARG A 735 -3.52 22.99 -10.81
C ARG A 735 -2.03 22.79 -10.54
N ASP A 736 -1.64 22.71 -9.28
CA ASP A 736 -0.22 22.55 -8.89
C ASP A 736 0.30 21.18 -9.32
N ALA A 737 -0.49 20.11 -9.16
CA ALA A 737 -0.14 18.78 -9.62
C ALA A 737 0.08 18.73 -11.15
N LEU A 738 -0.77 19.42 -11.93
CA LEU A 738 -0.60 19.52 -13.38
C LEU A 738 0.64 20.33 -13.76
N ALA A 739 0.91 21.44 -13.06
CA ALA A 739 2.07 22.28 -13.32
C ALA A 739 3.39 21.57 -12.99
N GLU A 740 3.43 20.84 -11.87
CA GLU A 740 4.62 20.15 -11.40
C GLU A 740 4.89 18.85 -12.17
N CYS A 741 3.84 18.08 -12.46
CA CYS A 741 4.00 16.68 -12.87
C CYS A 741 3.58 16.38 -14.31
N CYS A 742 2.78 17.24 -14.95
CA CYS A 742 2.29 16.96 -16.31
C CYS A 742 3.14 17.66 -17.36
N PRO A 743 3.74 16.91 -18.32
CA PRO A 743 4.57 17.50 -19.36
C PRO A 743 3.76 18.46 -20.21
N VAL A 744 4.42 19.49 -20.75
CA VAL A 744 3.78 20.45 -21.68
C VAL A 744 3.38 19.76 -22.98
N GLU A 745 4.21 18.86 -23.48
CA GLU A 745 3.95 18.08 -24.70
C GLU A 745 3.00 16.89 -24.45
N PRO A 746 2.13 16.55 -25.41
CA PRO A 746 1.27 15.38 -25.31
C PRO A 746 2.07 14.07 -25.19
N ILE A 747 1.60 13.15 -24.34
CA ILE A 747 2.27 11.86 -24.07
C ILE A 747 1.89 10.75 -25.08
N GLY A 748 1.11 11.08 -26.10
CA GLY A 748 0.67 10.16 -27.16
C GLY A 748 -0.30 9.08 -26.68
N VAL A 749 -1.35 9.48 -25.92
CA VAL A 749 -2.29 8.54 -25.29
C VAL A 749 -3.01 7.67 -26.32
N ALA A 750 -3.53 8.30 -27.39
CA ALA A 750 -4.31 7.62 -28.42
C ALA A 750 -3.44 6.63 -29.23
N GLU A 751 -2.23 7.02 -29.65
CA GLU A 751 -1.35 6.13 -30.42
C GLU A 751 -0.91 4.91 -29.59
N ARG A 752 -0.57 5.13 -28.32
CA ARG A 752 -0.16 4.05 -27.39
C ARG A 752 -1.27 3.03 -27.21
N PHE A 753 -2.50 3.45 -26.95
CA PHE A 753 -3.62 2.52 -26.84
C PHE A 753 -3.99 1.86 -28.17
N ALA A 754 -3.84 2.55 -29.30
CA ALA A 754 -4.01 1.96 -30.63
C ALA A 754 -3.02 0.84 -30.91
N SER A 755 -1.78 0.93 -30.42
CA SER A 755 -0.78 -0.11 -30.61
C SER A 755 -1.20 -1.46 -29.98
N VAL A 756 -1.70 -1.44 -28.75
CA VAL A 756 -2.07 -2.66 -28.00
C VAL A 756 -3.49 -3.19 -28.30
N SER A 757 -4.31 -2.38 -28.98
CA SER A 757 -5.66 -2.76 -29.40
C SER A 757 -5.68 -3.67 -30.64
N LYS A 758 -4.62 -3.64 -31.46
CA LYS A 758 -4.54 -4.39 -32.73
C LYS A 758 -4.01 -5.81 -32.58
N ASP A 759 -3.39 -6.15 -31.45
CA ASP A 759 -2.84 -7.48 -31.22
C ASP A 759 -3.96 -8.52 -31.17
N ALA A 760 -3.75 -9.64 -31.88
CA ALA A 760 -4.66 -10.78 -31.85
C ALA A 760 -4.90 -11.26 -30.41
N PRO A 761 -6.12 -11.71 -30.07
CA PRO A 761 -6.37 -12.33 -28.77
C PRO A 761 -5.37 -13.46 -28.54
N GLY A 762 -4.95 -13.66 -27.28
CA GLY A 762 -4.12 -14.82 -26.93
C GLY A 762 -4.84 -16.15 -27.19
N GLU A 763 -4.12 -17.26 -27.13
CA GLU A 763 -4.68 -18.59 -27.40
C GLU A 763 -5.92 -18.90 -26.53
N THR A 764 -6.90 -19.55 -27.15
CA THR A 764 -8.18 -19.95 -26.53
C THR A 764 -8.52 -21.39 -26.88
N ASP A 765 -8.79 -22.22 -25.87
CA ASP A 765 -9.28 -23.59 -26.03
C ASP A 765 -10.81 -23.65 -25.98
N ARG A 766 -11.44 -23.36 -27.11
CA ARG A 766 -12.91 -23.37 -27.23
C ARG A 766 -13.50 -24.77 -27.07
N ALA A 767 -12.84 -25.78 -27.62
CA ALA A 767 -13.32 -27.17 -27.59
C ALA A 767 -13.30 -27.72 -26.17
N GLY A 768 -12.21 -27.51 -25.42
CA GLY A 768 -12.10 -27.86 -24.01
C GLY A 768 -13.11 -27.11 -23.14
N LEU A 769 -13.25 -25.79 -23.34
CA LEU A 769 -14.27 -25.00 -22.63
C LEU A 769 -15.67 -25.56 -22.84
N ARG A 770 -16.04 -25.83 -24.10
CA ARG A 770 -17.35 -26.37 -24.46
C ARG A 770 -17.59 -27.73 -23.78
N ALA A 771 -16.61 -28.63 -23.81
CA ALA A 771 -16.72 -29.96 -23.18
C ALA A 771 -16.95 -29.85 -21.67
N GLU A 772 -16.21 -28.96 -21.00
CA GLU A 772 -16.32 -28.77 -19.55
C GLU A 772 -17.62 -28.08 -19.14
N VAL A 773 -18.08 -27.08 -19.89
CA VAL A 773 -19.40 -26.47 -19.65
C VAL A 773 -20.52 -27.50 -19.86
N ALA A 774 -20.39 -28.42 -20.83
CA ALA A 774 -21.37 -29.47 -21.08
C ALA A 774 -21.43 -30.49 -19.93
N ARG A 775 -20.28 -30.87 -19.38
CA ARG A 775 -20.19 -31.72 -18.18
C ARG A 775 -20.89 -31.06 -16.99
N ILE A 776 -20.58 -29.80 -16.71
CA ILE A 776 -21.13 -29.06 -15.57
C ILE A 776 -22.62 -28.77 -15.73
N ASP A 777 -23.10 -28.45 -16.94
CA ASP A 777 -24.53 -28.29 -17.23
C ASP A 777 -25.31 -29.58 -16.92
N ALA A 778 -24.79 -30.74 -17.34
CA ALA A 778 -25.40 -32.03 -17.05
C ALA A 778 -25.44 -32.32 -15.54
N GLU A 779 -24.33 -32.08 -14.85
CA GLU A 779 -24.24 -32.25 -13.39
C GLU A 779 -25.21 -31.31 -12.66
N ALA A 780 -25.24 -30.02 -13.02
CA ALA A 780 -26.11 -29.01 -12.42
C ALA A 780 -27.60 -29.35 -12.60
N LYS A 781 -28.01 -29.81 -13.78
CA LYS A 781 -29.40 -30.25 -14.03
C LYS A 781 -29.78 -31.43 -13.15
N GLU A 782 -28.89 -32.39 -12.99
CA GLU A 782 -29.17 -33.54 -12.13
C GLU A 782 -29.22 -33.14 -10.65
N THR A 783 -28.28 -32.31 -10.19
CA THR A 783 -28.28 -31.76 -8.82
C THR A 783 -29.58 -30.98 -8.55
N LEU A 784 -30.04 -30.18 -9.52
CA LEU A 784 -31.27 -29.41 -9.39
C LEU A 784 -32.49 -30.31 -9.21
N LYS A 785 -32.58 -31.42 -9.96
CA LYS A 785 -33.68 -32.41 -9.79
C LYS A 785 -33.64 -33.05 -8.40
N VAL A 786 -32.45 -33.43 -7.91
CA VAL A 786 -32.30 -34.02 -6.57
C VAL A 786 -32.69 -32.99 -5.50
N ALA A 787 -32.23 -31.74 -5.61
CA ALA A 787 -32.58 -30.66 -4.66
C ALA A 787 -34.09 -30.40 -4.63
N GLN A 788 -34.77 -30.39 -5.79
CA GLN A 788 -36.23 -30.23 -5.87
C GLN A 788 -37.00 -31.40 -5.24
N LYS A 789 -36.53 -32.64 -5.45
CA LYS A 789 -37.10 -33.83 -4.79
C LYS A 789 -36.90 -33.76 -3.28
N MET A 790 -35.70 -33.41 -2.82
CA MET A 790 -35.39 -33.20 -1.40
C MET A 790 -36.33 -32.20 -0.76
N LEU A 791 -36.46 -31.02 -1.36
CA LEU A 791 -37.35 -29.96 -0.86
C LEU A 791 -38.80 -30.48 -0.73
N THR A 792 -39.28 -31.27 -1.70
CA THR A 792 -40.61 -31.88 -1.64
C THR A 792 -40.79 -32.81 -0.43
N TYR A 793 -39.78 -33.64 -0.10
CA TYR A 793 -39.84 -34.53 1.06
C TYR A 793 -39.75 -33.75 2.37
N VAL A 794 -38.86 -32.78 2.45
CA VAL A 794 -38.64 -31.97 3.65
C VAL A 794 -39.85 -31.07 3.96
N GLU A 795 -40.47 -30.43 2.96
CA GLU A 795 -41.72 -29.65 3.14
C GLU A 795 -42.93 -30.52 3.53
N ARG A 796 -42.93 -31.80 3.15
CA ARG A 796 -43.92 -32.77 3.63
C ARG A 796 -43.65 -33.14 5.08
N ALA A 797 -42.39 -33.30 5.47
CA ALA A 797 -41.99 -33.59 6.85
C ALA A 797 -42.30 -32.42 7.78
N GLU A 798 -42.03 -31.18 7.36
CA GLU A 798 -42.40 -29.95 8.08
C GLU A 798 -43.91 -29.89 8.38
N ARG A 799 -44.76 -30.19 7.39
CA ARG A 799 -46.22 -30.27 7.60
C ARG A 799 -46.66 -31.37 8.56
N VAL A 800 -45.90 -32.45 8.68
CA VAL A 800 -46.15 -33.51 9.66
C VAL A 800 -45.80 -33.04 11.07
N ILE A 801 -44.70 -32.27 11.21
CA ILE A 801 -44.29 -31.63 12.46
C ILE A 801 -45.30 -30.58 12.90
N GLN A 802 -45.75 -29.69 12.00
CA GLN A 802 -46.76 -28.67 12.31
C GLN A 802 -48.10 -29.25 12.80
N ARG A 803 -48.38 -30.53 12.51
CA ARG A 803 -49.58 -31.26 12.95
C ARG A 803 -49.36 -32.08 14.23
N GLY A 804 -48.19 -31.98 14.88
CA GLY A 804 -47.84 -32.73 16.08
C GLY A 804 -47.68 -34.24 15.85
N LYS A 805 -47.36 -34.68 14.62
CA LYS A 805 -47.30 -36.10 14.23
C LYS A 805 -45.87 -36.58 13.95
N GLU A 806 -44.89 -36.08 14.71
CA GLU A 806 -43.46 -36.33 14.47
C GLU A 806 -43.08 -37.81 14.54
N ASN A 807 -43.76 -38.61 15.37
CA ASN A 807 -43.48 -40.04 15.56
C ASN A 807 -44.32 -40.97 14.66
N SER A 808 -44.87 -40.46 13.56
CA SER A 808 -45.69 -41.28 12.66
C SER A 808 -44.83 -42.08 11.68
N LYS A 809 -45.29 -43.26 11.24
CA LYS A 809 -44.67 -44.01 10.12
C LYS A 809 -44.45 -43.17 8.86
N ARG A 810 -45.28 -42.12 8.69
CA ARG A 810 -45.16 -41.16 7.60
C ARG A 810 -43.93 -40.25 7.76
N ALA A 811 -43.58 -39.84 8.98
CA ALA A 811 -42.38 -39.07 9.25
C ALA A 811 -41.11 -39.91 8.99
N GLU A 812 -41.10 -41.16 9.48
CA GLU A 812 -40.00 -42.12 9.22
C GLU A 812 -39.79 -42.34 7.71
N TYR A 813 -40.86 -42.61 6.97
CA TYR A 813 -40.81 -42.77 5.52
C TYR A 813 -40.25 -41.53 4.81
N LEU A 814 -40.69 -40.32 5.20
CA LEU A 814 -40.20 -39.08 4.59
C LEU A 814 -38.73 -38.82 4.90
N SER A 815 -38.29 -39.15 6.12
CA SER A 815 -36.88 -39.06 6.52
C SER A 815 -36.00 -40.04 5.74
N GLU A 816 -36.45 -41.28 5.55
CA GLU A 816 -35.71 -42.29 4.78
C GLU A 816 -35.59 -41.88 3.30
N MET A 817 -36.67 -41.36 2.71
CA MET A 817 -36.62 -40.86 1.33
C MET A 817 -35.70 -39.66 1.18
N ALA A 818 -35.68 -38.76 2.17
CA ALA A 818 -34.76 -37.62 2.21
C ALA A 818 -33.30 -38.08 2.30
N GLU A 819 -33.00 -39.05 3.17
CA GLU A 819 -31.64 -39.60 3.31
C GLU A 819 -31.13 -40.23 2.00
N ARG A 820 -31.96 -41.08 1.37
CA ARG A 820 -31.62 -41.71 0.08
C ARG A 820 -31.35 -40.70 -1.03
N GLN A 821 -32.09 -39.59 -1.06
CA GLN A 821 -31.87 -38.53 -2.04
C GLN A 821 -30.62 -37.69 -1.69
N SER A 822 -30.32 -37.47 -0.40
CA SER A 822 -29.11 -36.78 0.04
C SER A 822 -27.83 -37.48 -0.41
N GLN A 823 -27.80 -38.82 -0.37
CA GLN A 823 -26.68 -39.64 -0.86
C GLN A 823 -26.35 -39.38 -2.34
N LEU A 824 -27.32 -39.00 -3.18
CA LEU A 824 -27.10 -38.65 -4.59
C LEU A 824 -26.36 -37.32 -4.79
N MET A 825 -26.15 -36.56 -3.70
CA MET A 825 -25.36 -35.32 -3.69
C MET A 825 -23.88 -35.56 -3.36
N GLU A 826 -23.50 -36.76 -2.92
CA GLU A 826 -22.10 -37.09 -2.63
C GLU A 826 -21.22 -36.97 -3.89
N GLY A 827 -20.01 -36.42 -3.74
CA GLY A 827 -19.04 -36.26 -4.83
C GLY A 827 -19.18 -35.00 -5.68
N ARG A 828 -20.21 -34.17 -5.49
CA ARG A 828 -20.46 -32.94 -6.28
C ARG A 828 -19.69 -31.71 -5.81
N HIS A 829 -18.49 -31.90 -5.24
CA HIS A 829 -17.72 -30.84 -4.57
C HIS A 829 -17.30 -29.69 -5.50
N GLU A 830 -16.95 -30.00 -6.75
CA GLU A 830 -16.55 -28.98 -7.73
C GLU A 830 -17.72 -28.07 -8.10
N LEU A 831 -18.89 -28.64 -8.41
CA LEU A 831 -20.11 -27.86 -8.69
C LEU A 831 -20.49 -26.98 -7.50
N MET A 832 -20.43 -27.50 -6.27
CA MET A 832 -20.69 -26.68 -5.08
C MET A 832 -19.68 -25.54 -4.97
N GLY A 833 -18.40 -25.80 -5.27
CA GLY A 833 -17.34 -24.79 -5.35
C GLY A 833 -17.65 -23.67 -6.35
N LEU A 834 -18.19 -24.00 -7.52
CA LEU A 834 -18.57 -23.01 -8.55
C LEU A 834 -19.79 -22.17 -8.16
N LEU A 835 -20.64 -22.70 -7.29
CA LEU A 835 -21.84 -22.01 -6.80
C LEU A 835 -21.55 -21.17 -5.56
N VAL A 836 -20.34 -21.23 -4.98
CA VAL A 836 -19.99 -20.57 -3.71
C VAL A 836 -20.44 -19.12 -3.70
N GLU A 837 -20.19 -18.30 -4.72
CA GLU A 837 -20.64 -16.90 -4.69
C GLU A 837 -22.16 -16.72 -4.75
N GLY A 838 -22.90 -17.60 -5.43
CA GLY A 838 -24.36 -17.54 -5.56
C GLY A 838 -25.13 -18.21 -4.41
N ALA A 839 -24.53 -19.22 -3.80
CA ALA A 839 -25.06 -20.02 -2.70
C ALA A 839 -24.39 -19.66 -1.35
N TYR A 840 -23.55 -18.62 -1.32
CA TYR A 840 -22.63 -18.33 -0.22
C TYR A 840 -23.29 -18.24 1.15
N LEU A 841 -24.43 -17.54 1.22
CA LEU A 841 -25.20 -17.38 2.46
C LEU A 841 -25.67 -18.72 3.04
N LEU A 842 -25.81 -19.75 2.21
CA LEU A 842 -26.15 -21.12 2.64
C LEU A 842 -24.94 -21.82 3.23
N GLU A 843 -23.78 -21.69 2.60
CA GLU A 843 -22.51 -22.19 3.16
C GLU A 843 -22.26 -21.56 4.55
N LEU A 844 -22.53 -20.27 4.70
CA LEU A 844 -22.50 -19.56 5.98
C LEU A 844 -23.49 -20.12 7.00
N TYR A 845 -24.77 -20.26 6.62
CA TYR A 845 -25.82 -20.79 7.48
C TYR A 845 -25.49 -22.20 7.98
N MET A 846 -25.02 -23.07 7.07
CA MET A 846 -24.63 -24.45 7.38
C MET A 846 -23.40 -24.55 8.28
N THR A 847 -22.45 -23.62 8.16
CA THR A 847 -21.27 -23.60 9.03
C THR A 847 -21.58 -23.01 10.41
N ARG A 848 -22.55 -22.08 10.49
CA ARG A 848 -23.04 -21.51 11.77
C ARG A 848 -23.84 -22.52 12.59
N GLU A 849 -24.70 -23.31 11.95
CA GLU A 849 -25.45 -24.40 12.58
C GLU A 849 -24.63 -25.70 12.51
N SER A 850 -23.62 -25.85 13.37
CA SER A 850 -22.78 -27.06 13.35
C SER A 850 -23.64 -28.33 13.40
N THR A 851 -23.41 -29.24 12.45
CA THR A 851 -24.14 -30.53 12.32
C THR A 851 -24.12 -31.29 13.66
N LEU A 852 -22.98 -31.22 14.35
CA LEU A 852 -22.71 -31.83 15.65
C LEU A 852 -23.62 -31.30 16.77
N SER A 853 -23.95 -30.01 16.79
CA SER A 853 -24.82 -29.45 17.84
C SER A 853 -26.28 -29.89 17.69
N ILE A 854 -26.74 -30.16 16.46
CA ILE A 854 -28.10 -30.64 16.20
C ILE A 854 -28.21 -32.13 16.55
N ASP A 855 -27.23 -32.94 16.14
CA ASP A 855 -27.28 -34.39 16.38
C ASP A 855 -27.16 -34.76 17.87
N GLN A 856 -26.57 -33.86 18.69
CA GLN A 856 -26.44 -33.96 20.15
C GLN A 856 -27.68 -33.48 20.93
N ILE A 857 -28.72 -32.95 20.27
CA ILE A 857 -29.97 -32.55 20.96
C ILE A 857 -30.63 -33.80 21.56
N ALA A 858 -30.81 -33.79 22.89
CA ALA A 858 -31.32 -34.92 23.66
C ALA A 858 -32.80 -35.22 23.37
N ASP A 859 -33.61 -34.19 23.10
CA ASP A 859 -35.01 -34.36 22.71
C ASP A 859 -35.12 -34.75 21.22
N PRO A 860 -35.58 -35.98 20.89
CA PRO A 860 -35.71 -36.41 19.51
C PRO A 860 -36.64 -35.53 18.66
N LYS A 861 -37.65 -34.89 19.27
CA LYS A 861 -38.59 -34.01 18.56
C LYS A 861 -37.94 -32.70 18.15
N GLU A 862 -37.29 -32.02 19.10
CA GLU A 862 -36.54 -30.79 18.82
C GLU A 862 -35.38 -31.08 17.84
N ARG A 863 -34.68 -32.21 17.99
CA ARG A 863 -33.64 -32.62 17.04
C ARG A 863 -34.19 -32.77 15.62
N PHE A 864 -35.27 -33.51 15.45
CA PHE A 864 -35.87 -33.74 14.13
C PHE A 864 -36.38 -32.43 13.52
N LYS A 865 -36.99 -31.56 14.32
CA LYS A 865 -37.42 -30.22 13.89
C LYS A 865 -36.26 -29.38 13.36
N ARG A 866 -35.15 -29.31 14.10
CA ARG A 866 -33.93 -28.58 13.69
C ARG A 866 -33.29 -29.15 12.43
N GLN A 867 -33.29 -30.48 12.27
CA GLN A 867 -32.80 -31.14 11.05
C GLN A 867 -33.64 -30.77 9.82
N ILE A 868 -34.96 -30.70 9.96
CA ILE A 868 -35.88 -30.28 8.88
C ILE A 868 -35.73 -28.80 8.55
N GLU A 869 -35.67 -27.91 9.55
CA GLU A 869 -35.45 -26.46 9.34
C GLU A 869 -34.14 -26.21 8.57
N ARG A 870 -33.05 -26.89 8.97
CA ARG A 870 -31.76 -26.83 8.27
C ARG A 870 -31.87 -27.30 6.83
N ALA A 871 -32.48 -28.47 6.61
CA ALA A 871 -32.63 -29.04 5.28
C ALA A 871 -33.49 -28.15 4.35
N LEU A 872 -34.54 -27.51 4.87
CA LEU A 872 -35.34 -26.56 4.10
C LEU A 872 -34.50 -25.38 3.62
N THR A 873 -33.75 -24.76 4.53
CA THR A 873 -32.89 -23.61 4.20
C THR A 873 -31.85 -24.00 3.15
N TYR A 874 -31.14 -25.11 3.37
CA TYR A 874 -30.09 -25.59 2.47
C TYR A 874 -30.61 -25.90 1.06
N TYR A 875 -31.60 -26.79 0.93
CA TYR A 875 -32.07 -27.23 -0.39
C TYR A 875 -32.85 -26.15 -1.14
N ARG A 876 -33.52 -25.24 -0.44
CA ARG A 876 -34.18 -24.08 -1.06
C ARG A 876 -33.15 -23.16 -1.68
N GLY A 877 -32.15 -22.73 -0.92
CA GLY A 877 -31.13 -21.85 -1.48
C GLY A 877 -30.26 -22.54 -2.53
N LEU A 878 -29.99 -23.85 -2.39
CA LEU A 878 -29.24 -24.60 -3.40
C LEU A 878 -30.03 -24.64 -4.73
N LYS A 879 -31.34 -24.84 -4.67
CA LYS A 879 -32.23 -24.74 -5.84
C LYS A 879 -32.19 -23.32 -6.44
N ASP A 880 -32.25 -22.28 -5.61
CA ASP A 880 -32.24 -20.88 -6.05
C ASP A 880 -30.92 -20.51 -6.74
N ALA A 881 -29.80 -21.13 -6.35
CA ALA A 881 -28.50 -20.97 -7.03
C ALA A 881 -28.37 -21.83 -8.30
N LEU A 882 -28.79 -23.10 -8.25
CA LEU A 882 -28.69 -24.03 -9.36
C LEU A 882 -29.59 -23.67 -10.54
N THR A 883 -30.75 -23.08 -10.29
CA THR A 883 -31.71 -22.73 -11.36
C THR A 883 -31.10 -21.75 -12.37
N PRO A 884 -30.67 -20.53 -11.99
CA PRO A 884 -30.05 -19.60 -12.92
C PRO A 884 -28.70 -20.10 -13.46
N PHE A 885 -27.97 -20.92 -12.69
CA PHE A 885 -26.71 -21.52 -13.14
C PHE A 885 -26.91 -22.54 -14.26
N ALA A 886 -27.88 -23.45 -14.14
CA ALA A 886 -28.23 -24.43 -15.16
C ALA A 886 -28.80 -23.75 -16.43
N GLU A 887 -29.58 -22.69 -16.27
CA GLU A 887 -30.04 -21.88 -17.41
C GLU A 887 -28.88 -21.17 -18.12
N GLY A 888 -27.95 -20.57 -17.36
CA GLY A 888 -26.80 -19.86 -17.89
C GLY A 888 -25.79 -20.76 -18.59
N THR A 889 -25.50 -21.95 -18.04
CA THR A 889 -24.58 -22.92 -18.66
C THR A 889 -25.16 -23.50 -19.96
N LYS A 890 -26.45 -23.83 -19.99
CA LYS A 890 -27.15 -24.19 -21.23
C LYS A 890 -27.05 -23.10 -22.30
N LEU A 891 -27.31 -21.84 -21.92
CA LEU A 891 -27.25 -20.72 -22.86
C LEU A 891 -25.83 -20.48 -23.37
N LEU A 892 -24.83 -20.61 -22.50
CA LEU A 892 -23.43 -20.51 -22.88
C LEU A 892 -23.04 -21.60 -23.90
N LEU A 893 -23.46 -22.85 -23.70
CA LEU A 893 -23.22 -23.93 -24.67
C LEU A 893 -23.79 -23.62 -26.05
N GLN A 894 -25.05 -23.16 -26.10
CA GLN A 894 -25.69 -22.77 -27.36
C GLN A 894 -24.91 -21.65 -28.08
N ARG A 895 -24.37 -20.69 -27.32
CA ARG A 895 -23.56 -19.61 -27.87
C ARG A 895 -22.19 -20.10 -28.36
N LEU A 896 -21.54 -21.01 -27.63
CA LEU A 896 -20.27 -21.60 -28.04
C LEU A 896 -20.42 -22.43 -29.32
N ASP A 897 -21.46 -23.26 -29.40
CA ASP A 897 -21.80 -24.04 -30.61
C ASP A 897 -21.99 -23.13 -31.83
N GLU A 898 -22.73 -22.04 -31.66
CA GLU A 898 -23.00 -21.10 -32.74
C GLU A 898 -21.74 -20.31 -33.15
N VAL A 899 -20.88 -19.92 -32.21
CA VAL A 899 -19.59 -19.29 -32.53
C VAL A 899 -18.71 -20.23 -33.35
N GLU A 900 -18.63 -21.50 -32.96
CA GLU A 900 -17.84 -22.51 -33.68
C GLU A 900 -18.38 -22.72 -35.10
N ARG A 901 -19.71 -22.79 -35.24
CA ARG A 901 -20.37 -22.86 -36.55
C ARG A 901 -20.02 -21.66 -37.43
N LEU A 902 -20.08 -20.44 -36.89
CA LEU A 902 -19.79 -19.21 -37.64
C LEU A 902 -18.33 -19.11 -38.08
N LEU A 903 -17.39 -19.55 -37.24
CA LEU A 903 -15.97 -19.57 -37.57
C LEU A 903 -15.63 -20.59 -38.68
N GLY A 904 -16.42 -21.65 -38.80
CA GLY A 904 -16.27 -22.66 -39.86
C GLY A 904 -16.89 -22.28 -41.21
N LEU A 905 -17.62 -21.16 -41.31
CA LEU A 905 -18.22 -20.72 -42.56
C LEU A 905 -17.17 -20.05 -43.48
N PRO A 906 -17.25 -20.24 -44.81
CA PRO A 906 -16.46 -19.45 -45.75
C PRO A 906 -16.85 -17.97 -45.64
N SER A 907 -15.90 -17.07 -45.89
CA SER A 907 -16.10 -15.63 -45.75
C SER A 907 -15.61 -14.84 -46.97
N GLU A 908 -15.60 -15.45 -48.14
CA GLU A 908 -15.00 -14.90 -49.37
C GLU A 908 -15.96 -13.95 -50.11
N THR A 909 -17.25 -14.26 -50.11
CA THR A 909 -18.28 -13.46 -50.78
C THR A 909 -19.00 -12.50 -49.82
N VAL A 910 -19.65 -11.48 -50.39
CA VAL A 910 -20.50 -10.53 -49.65
C VAL A 910 -21.64 -11.26 -48.94
N GLU A 911 -22.34 -12.18 -49.62
CA GLU A 911 -23.44 -12.96 -49.03
C GLU A 911 -22.97 -13.85 -47.86
N GLN A 912 -21.78 -14.44 -47.98
CA GLN A 912 -21.19 -15.26 -46.93
C GLN A 912 -20.82 -14.41 -45.70
N ARG A 913 -20.14 -13.28 -45.91
CA ARG A 913 -19.83 -12.32 -44.83
C ARG A 913 -21.10 -11.78 -44.16
N LEU A 914 -22.17 -11.55 -44.93
CA LEU A 914 -23.47 -11.14 -44.40
C LEU A 914 -24.08 -12.21 -43.49
N GLN A 915 -24.05 -13.48 -43.88
CA GLN A 915 -24.52 -14.59 -43.03
C GLN A 915 -23.76 -14.66 -41.72
N ILE A 916 -22.44 -14.47 -41.75
CA ILE A 916 -21.59 -14.45 -40.55
C ILE A 916 -21.95 -13.22 -39.66
N ALA A 917 -22.11 -12.04 -40.27
CA ALA A 917 -22.48 -10.82 -39.55
C ALA A 917 -23.86 -10.91 -38.88
N LEU A 918 -24.83 -11.56 -39.54
CA LEU A 918 -26.15 -11.86 -38.98
C LEU A 918 -26.06 -12.82 -37.79
N GLY A 919 -25.21 -13.86 -37.89
CA GLY A 919 -24.95 -14.78 -36.78
C GLY A 919 -24.39 -14.08 -35.55
N TYR A 920 -23.34 -13.25 -35.71
CA TYR A 920 -22.80 -12.47 -34.60
C TYR A 920 -23.82 -11.47 -34.01
N LYS A 921 -24.70 -10.90 -34.85
CA LYS A 921 -25.81 -10.07 -34.37
C LYS A 921 -26.80 -10.86 -33.51
N GLN A 922 -27.13 -12.09 -33.89
CA GLN A 922 -28.00 -13.00 -33.10
C GLN A 922 -27.36 -13.39 -31.77
N LEU A 923 -26.04 -13.60 -31.75
CA LEU A 923 -25.25 -13.80 -30.54
C LEU A 923 -25.12 -12.56 -29.64
N MET A 924 -25.63 -11.41 -30.10
CA MET A 924 -25.46 -10.09 -29.50
C MET A 924 -23.98 -9.65 -29.38
N ASP A 925 -23.09 -10.22 -30.21
CA ASP A 925 -21.73 -9.74 -30.38
C ASP A 925 -21.72 -8.60 -31.41
N TYR A 926 -22.37 -7.50 -31.04
CA TYR A 926 -22.54 -6.34 -31.90
C TYR A 926 -21.22 -5.77 -32.42
N PRO A 927 -20.10 -5.78 -31.67
CA PRO A 927 -18.85 -5.24 -32.19
C PRO A 927 -18.25 -6.06 -33.33
N ARG A 928 -18.28 -7.40 -33.26
CA ARG A 928 -17.89 -8.23 -34.41
C ARG A 928 -18.85 -8.06 -35.59
N ALA A 929 -20.16 -8.01 -35.31
CA ALA A 929 -21.15 -7.78 -36.35
C ALA A 929 -20.93 -6.43 -37.07
N GLN A 930 -20.67 -5.35 -36.33
CA GLN A 930 -20.38 -4.03 -36.88
C GLN A 930 -19.17 -4.02 -37.80
N GLU A 931 -18.06 -4.65 -37.39
CA GLU A 931 -16.85 -4.74 -38.21
C GLU A 931 -17.13 -5.43 -39.54
N LEU A 932 -17.84 -6.55 -39.52
CA LEU A 932 -18.23 -7.27 -40.73
C LEU A 932 -19.18 -6.44 -41.61
N TYR A 933 -20.18 -5.77 -41.03
CA TYR A 933 -21.07 -4.90 -41.80
C TYR A 933 -20.35 -3.71 -42.42
N ARG A 934 -19.36 -3.12 -41.75
CA ARG A 934 -18.56 -2.02 -42.34
C ARG A 934 -17.77 -2.50 -43.55
N ARG A 935 -17.05 -3.62 -43.44
CA ARG A 935 -16.33 -4.23 -44.58
C ARG A 935 -17.26 -4.58 -45.74
N LEU A 936 -18.44 -5.13 -45.44
CA LEU A 936 -19.48 -5.40 -46.43
C LEU A 936 -19.93 -4.13 -47.18
N ILE A 937 -20.08 -3.01 -46.47
CA ILE A 937 -20.50 -1.73 -47.06
C ILE A 937 -19.35 -1.08 -47.85
N GLU A 938 -18.09 -1.30 -47.47
CA GLU A 938 -16.94 -0.84 -48.27
C GLU A 938 -16.91 -1.50 -49.66
N GLU A 939 -17.18 -2.80 -49.73
CA GLU A 939 -17.23 -3.57 -50.98
C GLU A 939 -18.53 -3.35 -51.76
N ALA A 940 -19.67 -3.27 -51.05
CA ALA A 940 -21.00 -3.10 -51.62
C ALA A 940 -21.77 -1.94 -50.94
N PRO A 941 -21.46 -0.67 -51.26
CA PRO A 941 -21.99 0.51 -50.56
C PRO A 941 -23.51 0.67 -50.59
N GLN A 942 -24.19 -0.05 -51.48
CA GLN A 942 -25.64 0.03 -51.67
C GLN A 942 -26.40 -1.19 -51.15
N HIS A 943 -25.72 -2.13 -50.46
CA HIS A 943 -26.34 -3.34 -49.95
C HIS A 943 -27.36 -3.03 -48.84
N LEU A 944 -28.66 -3.09 -49.18
CA LEU A 944 -29.75 -2.64 -48.30
C LEU A 944 -29.76 -3.32 -46.93
N GLU A 945 -29.56 -4.65 -46.89
CA GLU A 945 -29.61 -5.43 -45.66
C GLU A 945 -28.46 -5.08 -44.70
N ALA A 946 -27.23 -4.96 -45.22
CA ALA A 946 -26.05 -4.55 -44.45
C ALA A 946 -26.20 -3.13 -43.89
N LEU A 947 -26.66 -2.17 -44.72
CA LEU A 947 -26.93 -0.80 -44.28
C LEU A 947 -27.99 -0.75 -43.17
N PHE A 948 -29.07 -1.52 -43.32
CA PHE A 948 -30.15 -1.57 -42.34
C PHE A 948 -29.67 -2.18 -41.01
N HIS A 949 -28.98 -3.32 -41.05
CA HIS A 949 -28.51 -3.98 -39.83
C HIS A 949 -27.38 -3.23 -39.14
N LEU A 950 -26.48 -2.56 -39.87
CA LEU A 950 -25.52 -1.65 -39.28
C LEU A 950 -26.23 -0.47 -38.60
N GLY A 951 -27.24 0.12 -39.26
CA GLY A 951 -28.07 1.19 -38.68
C GLY A 951 -28.80 0.77 -37.40
N ASP A 952 -29.43 -0.41 -37.37
CA ASP A 952 -30.09 -0.99 -36.19
C ASP A 952 -29.09 -1.20 -35.04
N ILE A 953 -27.91 -1.76 -35.33
CA ILE A 953 -26.87 -1.96 -34.31
C ILE A 953 -26.34 -0.63 -33.78
N LEU A 954 -26.03 0.34 -34.66
CA LEU A 954 -25.53 1.65 -34.24
C LEU A 954 -26.56 2.39 -33.36
N TYR A 955 -27.86 2.28 -33.67
CA TYR A 955 -28.91 2.80 -32.81
C TYR A 955 -28.91 2.13 -31.42
N ARG A 956 -28.79 0.79 -31.35
CA ARG A 956 -28.69 0.03 -30.10
C ARG A 956 -27.42 0.36 -29.31
N CYS A 957 -26.32 0.66 -29.98
CA CYS A 957 -25.06 1.12 -29.41
C CYS A 957 -25.07 2.62 -29.04
N HIS A 958 -26.24 3.26 -28.98
CA HIS A 958 -26.39 4.68 -28.63
C HIS A 958 -25.65 5.65 -29.56
N ARG A 959 -25.51 5.29 -30.85
CA ARG A 959 -24.93 6.13 -31.90
C ARG A 959 -25.99 6.52 -32.96
N PRO A 960 -27.09 7.21 -32.55
CA PRO A 960 -28.18 7.54 -33.47
C PRO A 960 -27.75 8.48 -34.60
N HIS A 961 -26.72 9.31 -34.36
CA HIS A 961 -26.16 10.22 -35.35
C HIS A 961 -25.44 9.50 -36.51
N GLU A 962 -24.82 8.35 -36.25
CA GLU A 962 -24.24 7.49 -37.30
C GLU A 962 -25.26 6.54 -37.92
N ALA A 963 -26.23 6.07 -37.14
CA ALA A 963 -27.31 5.22 -37.65
C ALA A 963 -28.19 5.97 -38.67
N LEU A 964 -28.52 7.23 -38.40
CA LEU A 964 -29.51 7.98 -39.16
C LEU A 964 -29.16 8.15 -40.66
N PRO A 965 -27.91 8.51 -41.06
CA PRO A 965 -27.52 8.56 -42.47
C PRO A 965 -27.69 7.21 -43.18
N LEU A 966 -27.26 6.10 -42.56
CA LEU A 966 -27.36 4.77 -43.15
C LEU A 966 -28.82 4.36 -43.36
N LEU A 967 -29.66 4.55 -42.34
CA LEU A 967 -31.08 4.24 -42.41
C LEU A 967 -31.82 5.11 -43.44
N LYS A 968 -31.43 6.38 -43.60
CA LYS A 968 -31.96 7.25 -44.67
C LYS A 968 -31.62 6.72 -46.06
N GLN A 969 -30.42 6.16 -46.27
CA GLN A 969 -30.06 5.54 -47.55
C GLN A 969 -30.92 4.32 -47.87
N VAL A 970 -31.25 3.51 -46.85
CA VAL A 970 -32.17 2.37 -47.00
C VAL A 970 -33.57 2.88 -47.34
N ALA A 971 -34.09 3.85 -46.58
CA ALA A 971 -35.44 4.39 -46.79
C ALA A 971 -35.61 5.10 -48.14
N ALA A 972 -34.56 5.75 -48.66
CA ALA A 972 -34.61 6.41 -49.98
C ALA A 972 -34.81 5.42 -51.14
N ARG A 973 -34.29 4.19 -51.00
CA ARG A 973 -34.41 3.14 -52.02
C ARG A 973 -35.59 2.22 -51.78
N ALA A 974 -35.83 1.86 -50.52
CA ALA A 974 -36.89 0.94 -50.12
C ALA A 974 -37.57 1.46 -48.82
N PRO A 975 -38.52 2.40 -48.93
CA PRO A 975 -39.18 3.03 -47.77
C PRO A 975 -39.91 2.05 -46.84
N ARG A 976 -40.32 0.89 -47.36
CA ARG A 976 -41.00 -0.18 -46.63
C ARG A 976 -40.08 -1.34 -46.22
N TYR A 977 -38.76 -1.17 -46.35
CA TYR A 977 -37.80 -2.21 -45.98
C TYR A 977 -37.77 -2.39 -44.46
N MET A 978 -38.27 -3.54 -43.99
CA MET A 978 -38.40 -3.86 -42.56
C MET A 978 -39.08 -2.71 -41.78
N ASN A 979 -38.51 -2.26 -40.67
CA ASN A 979 -39.02 -1.16 -39.85
C ASN A 979 -38.13 0.11 -39.95
N VAL A 980 -37.50 0.36 -41.11
CA VAL A 980 -36.55 1.48 -41.29
C VAL A 980 -37.15 2.85 -40.93
N GLY A 981 -38.43 3.09 -41.25
CA GLY A 981 -39.11 4.36 -40.94
C GLY A 981 -39.20 4.61 -39.42
N GLU A 982 -39.47 3.57 -38.65
CA GLU A 982 -39.56 3.65 -37.18
C GLU A 982 -38.18 3.86 -36.56
N LEU A 983 -37.15 3.17 -37.04
CA LEU A 983 -35.76 3.38 -36.59
C LEU A 983 -35.27 4.80 -36.90
N ILE A 984 -35.64 5.37 -38.06
CA ILE A 984 -35.34 6.77 -38.39
C ILE A 984 -36.02 7.72 -37.39
N ARG A 985 -37.30 7.49 -37.05
CA ARG A 985 -38.03 8.29 -36.06
C ARG A 985 -37.32 8.25 -34.70
N LEU A 986 -37.00 7.06 -34.22
CA LEU A 986 -36.29 6.85 -32.95
C LEU A 986 -34.89 7.49 -32.94
N CYS A 987 -34.15 7.41 -34.05
CA CYS A 987 -32.85 8.06 -34.17
C CYS A 987 -32.99 9.59 -34.12
N ARG A 988 -33.99 10.16 -34.79
CA ARG A 988 -34.29 11.61 -34.73
C ARG A 988 -34.63 12.03 -33.32
N GLU A 989 -35.56 11.35 -32.65
CA GLU A 989 -35.95 11.66 -31.26
C GLU A 989 -34.75 11.69 -30.30
N LYS A 990 -33.83 10.71 -30.42
CA LYS A 990 -32.60 10.70 -29.60
C LYS A 990 -31.61 11.80 -29.97
N THR A 991 -31.46 12.08 -31.27
CA THR A 991 -30.56 13.13 -31.75
C THR A 991 -31.07 14.52 -31.33
N ASP A 992 -32.38 14.74 -31.43
CA ASP A 992 -33.06 15.97 -31.05
C ASP A 992 -33.08 16.13 -29.53
N ALA A 993 -33.33 15.08 -28.75
CA ALA A 993 -33.27 15.16 -27.28
C ALA A 993 -31.86 15.48 -26.75
N TRP A 994 -30.81 14.97 -27.40
CA TRP A 994 -29.43 15.35 -27.08
C TRP A 994 -29.14 16.79 -27.49
N ALA A 995 -29.56 17.21 -28.69
CA ALA A 995 -29.44 18.58 -29.15
C ALA A 995 -30.19 19.55 -28.22
N VAL A 996 -31.36 19.19 -27.73
CA VAL A 996 -32.15 19.95 -26.75
C VAL A 996 -31.44 19.99 -25.40
N LYS A 997 -30.94 18.89 -24.84
CA LYS A 997 -30.17 18.93 -23.57
C LYS A 997 -28.90 19.77 -23.67
N THR A 998 -28.19 19.67 -24.80
CA THR A 998 -27.02 20.48 -25.08
C THR A 998 -27.44 21.94 -25.29
N ALA A 999 -28.58 22.19 -25.94
CA ALA A 999 -29.18 23.51 -26.12
C ALA A 999 -29.75 24.11 -24.83
N GLU A 1000 -30.21 23.32 -23.87
CA GLU A 1000 -30.69 23.76 -22.55
C GLU A 1000 -29.51 24.13 -21.65
N ALA A 1001 -28.46 23.30 -21.63
CA ALA A 1001 -27.19 23.65 -20.99
C ALA A 1001 -26.59 24.91 -21.61
N ARG A 1002 -26.67 25.02 -22.94
CA ARG A 1002 -26.31 26.20 -23.73
C ARG A 1002 -27.24 27.39 -23.44
N ALA A 1003 -28.54 27.21 -23.27
CA ALA A 1003 -29.51 28.28 -23.00
C ALA A 1003 -29.38 28.83 -21.58
N VAL A 1004 -29.02 27.99 -20.60
CA VAL A 1004 -28.66 28.44 -19.25
C VAL A 1004 -27.43 29.36 -19.31
N LEU A 1005 -26.46 29.04 -20.16
CA LEU A 1005 -25.26 29.85 -20.38
C LEU A 1005 -25.52 31.09 -21.26
N GLU A 1006 -26.32 30.98 -22.32
CA GLU A 1006 -26.73 32.08 -23.20
C GLU A 1006 -27.68 33.06 -22.49
N SER A 1007 -28.58 32.60 -21.61
CA SER A 1007 -29.43 33.50 -20.80
C SER A 1007 -28.63 34.33 -19.80
N ARG A 1008 -27.44 33.86 -19.42
CA ARG A 1008 -26.47 34.62 -18.62
C ARG A 1008 -25.80 35.70 -19.47
N ALA A 1009 -25.59 35.45 -20.76
CA ALA A 1009 -25.04 36.41 -21.73
C ALA A 1009 -26.07 37.46 -22.21
N GLN A 1010 -27.34 37.07 -22.47
CA GLN A 1010 -28.40 37.95 -22.98
C GLN A 1010 -28.92 39.00 -21.96
N ARG A 1011 -28.59 38.85 -20.68
CA ARG A 1011 -28.86 39.88 -19.65
C ARG A 1011 -27.82 41.00 -19.64
N LEU A 1012 -26.78 40.88 -20.46
CA LEU A 1012 -25.73 41.86 -20.67
C LEU A 1012 -25.99 42.57 -22.01
N SER A 1013 -25.53 43.81 -22.16
CA SER A 1013 -25.67 44.59 -23.40
C SER A 1013 -24.31 45.13 -23.86
N GLY A 1014 -24.20 45.46 -25.15
CA GLY A 1014 -22.97 46.02 -25.72
C GLY A 1014 -21.79 45.03 -25.71
N ALA A 1015 -20.59 45.53 -25.39
CA ALA A 1015 -19.37 44.74 -25.42
C ALA A 1015 -19.38 43.54 -24.44
N ASP A 1016 -20.09 43.63 -23.31
CA ASP A 1016 -20.16 42.54 -22.33
C ASP A 1016 -20.99 41.35 -22.81
N ALA A 1017 -22.02 41.59 -23.62
CA ALA A 1017 -22.77 40.51 -24.28
C ALA A 1017 -21.87 39.76 -25.27
N LEU A 1018 -21.09 40.49 -26.07
CA LEU A 1018 -20.17 39.93 -27.07
C LEU A 1018 -19.01 39.17 -26.42
N ARG A 1019 -18.50 39.66 -25.28
CA ARG A 1019 -17.50 38.96 -24.45
C ARG A 1019 -18.06 37.65 -23.88
N ALA A 1020 -19.29 37.65 -23.37
CA ALA A 1020 -19.94 36.44 -22.87
C ALA A 1020 -20.24 35.43 -24.00
N GLU A 1021 -20.65 35.90 -25.19
CA GLU A 1021 -20.80 35.05 -26.38
C GLU A 1021 -19.47 34.44 -26.83
N ALA A 1022 -18.40 35.22 -26.80
CA ALA A 1022 -17.08 34.72 -27.16
C ALA A 1022 -16.58 33.65 -26.20
N GLU A 1023 -16.77 33.87 -24.89
CA GLU A 1023 -16.42 32.88 -23.87
C GLU A 1023 -17.21 31.58 -24.07
N PHE A 1024 -18.49 31.67 -24.47
CA PHE A 1024 -19.26 30.52 -24.89
C PHE A 1024 -18.60 29.77 -26.07
N TYR A 1025 -18.25 30.47 -27.16
CA TYR A 1025 -17.64 29.84 -28.33
C TYR A 1025 -16.26 29.24 -28.00
N ARG A 1026 -15.51 29.85 -27.08
CA ARG A 1026 -14.24 29.33 -26.58
C ARG A 1026 -14.43 28.01 -25.84
N LEU A 1027 -15.40 27.96 -24.91
CA LEU A 1027 -15.75 26.73 -24.16
C LEU A 1027 -16.36 25.64 -25.07
N ALA A 1028 -17.04 26.03 -26.14
CA ALA A 1028 -17.59 25.12 -27.14
C ALA A 1028 -16.56 24.64 -28.19
N GLY A 1029 -15.30 25.11 -28.12
CA GLY A 1029 -14.23 24.73 -29.04
C GLY A 1029 -14.26 25.43 -30.40
N ASP A 1030 -15.20 26.35 -30.66
CA ASP A 1030 -15.28 27.15 -31.89
C ASP A 1030 -14.45 28.43 -31.74
N ARG A 1031 -13.13 28.25 -31.81
CA ARG A 1031 -12.12 29.30 -31.58
C ARG A 1031 -12.32 30.49 -32.52
N THR A 1032 -12.63 30.22 -33.78
CA THR A 1032 -12.81 31.24 -34.82
C THR A 1032 -14.03 32.13 -34.57
N ARG A 1033 -15.11 31.62 -33.98
CA ARG A 1033 -16.24 32.47 -33.57
C ARG A 1033 -15.94 33.25 -32.31
N ALA A 1034 -15.22 32.65 -31.35
CA ALA A 1034 -14.81 33.34 -30.13
C ALA A 1034 -13.95 34.57 -30.44
N GLU A 1035 -12.91 34.41 -31.24
CA GLU A 1035 -12.02 35.49 -31.67
C GLU A 1035 -12.78 36.61 -32.40
N ARG A 1036 -13.67 36.25 -33.34
CA ARG A 1036 -14.52 37.22 -34.04
C ARG A 1036 -15.40 38.03 -33.08
N LYS A 1037 -15.97 37.37 -32.07
CA LYS A 1037 -16.84 38.02 -31.08
C LYS A 1037 -16.08 38.94 -30.14
N LEU A 1038 -14.86 38.58 -29.76
CA LEU A 1038 -13.98 39.45 -28.96
C LEU A 1038 -13.49 40.65 -29.77
N THR A 1039 -13.13 40.44 -31.02
CA THR A 1039 -12.76 41.53 -31.94
C THR A 1039 -13.95 42.47 -32.18
N GLU A 1040 -15.17 41.93 -32.30
CA GLU A 1040 -16.41 42.70 -32.35
C GLU A 1040 -16.64 43.48 -31.04
N ALA A 1041 -16.40 42.86 -29.88
CA ALA A 1041 -16.51 43.51 -28.57
C ALA A 1041 -15.54 44.70 -28.44
N ILE A 1042 -14.30 44.56 -28.91
CA ILE A 1042 -13.31 45.64 -28.98
C ILE A 1042 -13.80 46.76 -29.89
N ARG A 1043 -14.37 46.46 -31.07
CA ARG A 1043 -14.92 47.51 -31.95
C ARG A 1043 -16.09 48.28 -31.33
N VAL A 1044 -16.92 47.59 -30.54
CA VAL A 1044 -18.07 48.20 -29.87
C VAL A 1044 -17.66 49.06 -28.67
N ALA A 1045 -16.61 48.67 -27.94
CA ALA A 1045 -16.06 49.43 -26.83
C ALA A 1045 -14.52 49.47 -26.91
N PRO A 1046 -13.95 50.29 -27.81
CA PRO A 1046 -12.50 50.30 -28.09
C PRO A 1046 -11.67 50.85 -26.95
N THR A 1047 -12.28 51.58 -26.01
CA THR A 1047 -11.66 52.07 -24.78
C THR A 1047 -12.02 51.21 -23.55
N GLY A 1048 -12.60 50.02 -23.77
CA GLY A 1048 -12.95 49.06 -22.73
C GLY A 1048 -11.85 48.01 -22.55
N PRO A 1049 -11.10 48.01 -21.44
CA PRO A 1049 -9.94 47.13 -21.27
C PRO A 1049 -10.31 45.64 -21.23
N GLU A 1050 -11.52 45.31 -20.80
CA GLU A 1050 -11.91 43.93 -20.57
C GLU A 1050 -12.01 43.12 -21.87
N ALA A 1051 -12.40 43.73 -23.00
CA ALA A 1051 -12.48 43.04 -24.28
C ALA A 1051 -11.07 42.63 -24.79
N TYR A 1052 -10.07 43.50 -24.61
CA TYR A 1052 -8.67 43.19 -24.90
C TYR A 1052 -8.12 42.10 -23.97
N ILE A 1053 -8.43 42.17 -22.68
CA ILE A 1053 -8.06 41.11 -21.71
C ILE A 1053 -8.63 39.75 -22.14
N SER A 1054 -9.91 39.71 -22.53
CA SER A 1054 -10.56 38.48 -22.95
C SER A 1054 -9.99 37.93 -24.26
N LEU A 1055 -9.61 38.80 -25.21
CA LEU A 1055 -8.95 38.39 -26.45
C LEU A 1055 -7.51 37.91 -26.22
N ALA A 1056 -6.75 38.59 -25.37
CA ALA A 1056 -5.42 38.17 -24.96
C ALA A 1056 -5.47 36.78 -24.30
N ARG A 1057 -6.40 36.56 -23.35
CA ARG A 1057 -6.61 35.24 -22.74
C ARG A 1057 -7.06 34.18 -23.75
N HIS A 1058 -7.83 34.57 -24.78
CA HIS A 1058 -8.21 33.66 -25.86
C HIS A 1058 -6.97 33.20 -26.63
N TYR A 1059 -6.08 34.11 -27.03
CA TYR A 1059 -4.85 33.76 -27.74
C TYR A 1059 -3.86 32.99 -26.87
N GLU A 1060 -3.74 33.34 -25.59
CA GLU A 1060 -2.92 32.63 -24.61
C GLU A 1060 -3.38 31.17 -24.50
N ALA A 1061 -4.69 30.93 -24.41
CA ALA A 1061 -5.27 29.59 -24.38
C ALA A 1061 -5.07 28.79 -25.69
N THR A 1062 -4.76 29.46 -26.79
CA THR A 1062 -4.43 28.81 -28.08
C THR A 1062 -2.94 28.65 -28.32
N GLY A 1063 -2.09 29.18 -27.45
CA GLY A 1063 -0.62 29.11 -27.55
C GLY A 1063 0.01 30.15 -28.48
N ASP A 1064 -0.76 31.13 -28.98
CA ASP A 1064 -0.25 32.20 -29.86
C ASP A 1064 0.25 33.39 -29.04
N LEU A 1065 1.45 33.25 -28.45
CA LEU A 1065 2.03 34.26 -27.56
C LEU A 1065 2.33 35.58 -28.28
N GLN A 1066 2.57 35.55 -29.60
CA GLN A 1066 2.79 36.76 -30.39
C GLN A 1066 1.50 37.59 -30.49
N ALA A 1067 0.36 36.92 -30.74
CA ALA A 1067 -0.94 37.58 -30.75
C ALA A 1067 -1.32 38.12 -29.36
N VAL A 1068 -0.95 37.44 -28.27
CA VAL A 1068 -1.20 37.94 -26.90
C VAL A 1068 -0.50 39.28 -26.66
N VAL A 1069 0.79 39.38 -26.98
CA VAL A 1069 1.57 40.61 -26.82
C VAL A 1069 0.98 41.73 -27.69
N ALA A 1070 0.65 41.44 -28.95
CA ALA A 1070 0.05 42.42 -29.85
C ALA A 1070 -1.28 42.98 -29.31
N VAL A 1071 -2.15 42.13 -28.74
CA VAL A 1071 -3.45 42.55 -28.18
C VAL A 1071 -3.25 43.38 -26.91
N PHE A 1072 -2.28 43.04 -26.05
CA PHE A 1072 -1.99 43.85 -24.88
C PHE A 1072 -1.36 45.21 -25.24
N GLU A 1073 -0.48 45.27 -26.25
CA GLU A 1073 0.08 46.53 -26.77
C GLU A 1073 -1.02 47.42 -27.37
N GLU A 1074 -1.91 46.84 -28.16
CA GLU A 1074 -3.08 47.53 -28.72
C GLU A 1074 -3.99 48.04 -27.58
N GLY A 1075 -4.27 47.19 -26.60
CA GLY A 1075 -5.08 47.52 -25.43
C GLY A 1075 -4.47 48.64 -24.59
N LEU A 1076 -3.14 48.65 -24.37
CA LEU A 1076 -2.45 49.69 -23.60
C LEU A 1076 -2.36 51.00 -24.38
N THR A 1077 -2.31 50.95 -25.72
CA THR A 1077 -2.41 52.15 -26.56
C THR A 1077 -3.80 52.77 -26.46
N ALA A 1078 -4.85 51.94 -26.44
CA ALA A 1078 -6.23 52.38 -26.34
C ALA A 1078 -6.66 52.79 -24.92
N CYS A 1079 -6.11 52.12 -23.90
CA CYS A 1079 -6.47 52.24 -22.49
C CYS A 1079 -5.20 52.36 -21.58
N PRO A 1080 -4.38 53.42 -21.73
CA PRO A 1080 -3.05 53.50 -21.11
C PRO A 1080 -3.06 53.56 -19.58
N GLU A 1081 -4.15 54.02 -18.97
CA GLU A 1081 -4.29 54.15 -17.52
C GLU A 1081 -5.26 53.10 -16.93
N SER A 1082 -5.39 51.93 -17.56
CA SER A 1082 -6.27 50.86 -17.08
C SER A 1082 -5.59 49.97 -16.02
N PRO A 1083 -6.05 49.98 -14.75
CA PRO A 1083 -5.51 49.11 -13.70
C PRO A 1083 -5.76 47.64 -14.02
N SER A 1084 -6.92 47.29 -14.60
CA SER A 1084 -7.28 45.92 -14.94
C SER A 1084 -6.42 45.34 -16.06
N LEU A 1085 -6.07 46.15 -17.08
CA LEU A 1085 -5.21 45.71 -18.18
C LEU A 1085 -3.76 45.52 -17.73
N LEU A 1086 -3.22 46.47 -16.95
CA LEU A 1086 -1.88 46.38 -16.38
C LEU A 1086 -1.77 45.20 -15.40
N LYS A 1087 -2.80 44.96 -14.59
CA LYS A 1087 -2.86 43.78 -13.71
C LYS A 1087 -2.80 42.48 -14.52
N GLU A 1088 -3.60 42.36 -15.58
CA GLU A 1088 -3.61 41.15 -16.41
C GLU A 1088 -2.31 40.93 -17.19
N LEU A 1089 -1.68 42.01 -17.66
CA LEU A 1089 -0.36 41.93 -18.29
C LEU A 1089 0.72 41.52 -17.29
N GLY A 1090 0.64 42.02 -16.05
CA GLY A 1090 1.50 41.60 -14.95
C GLY A 1090 1.33 40.12 -14.63
N LEU A 1091 0.08 39.65 -14.51
CA LEU A 1091 -0.23 38.24 -14.31
C LEU A 1091 0.22 37.36 -15.48
N PHE A 1092 0.04 37.81 -16.72
CA PHE A 1092 0.55 37.12 -17.91
C PHE A 1092 2.08 36.99 -17.87
N SER A 1093 2.79 38.07 -17.53
CA SER A 1093 4.25 38.09 -17.42
C SER A 1093 4.73 37.12 -16.34
N LEU A 1094 4.07 37.09 -15.18
CA LEU A 1094 4.38 36.13 -14.11
C LEU A 1094 4.12 34.68 -14.54
N ARG A 1095 3.05 34.39 -15.29
CA ARG A 1095 2.77 33.04 -15.84
C ARG A 1095 3.83 32.57 -16.84
N HIS A 1096 4.57 33.50 -17.44
CA HIS A 1096 5.62 33.21 -18.43
C HIS A 1096 7.03 33.51 -17.90
N ASP A 1097 7.22 33.44 -16.58
CA ASP A 1097 8.52 33.55 -15.89
C ASP A 1097 9.25 34.90 -16.09
N GLN A 1098 8.51 35.95 -16.47
CA GLN A 1098 9.02 37.33 -16.58
C GLN A 1098 8.75 38.09 -15.28
N VAL A 1099 9.38 37.64 -14.20
CA VAL A 1099 9.09 38.06 -12.81
C VAL A 1099 9.24 39.57 -12.61
N HIS A 1100 10.33 40.18 -13.08
CA HIS A 1100 10.57 41.62 -12.91
C HIS A 1100 9.56 42.47 -13.68
N GLN A 1101 9.28 42.10 -14.93
CA GLN A 1101 8.32 42.79 -15.77
C GLN A 1101 6.88 42.65 -15.23
N GLY A 1102 6.54 41.47 -14.71
CA GLY A 1102 5.28 41.23 -14.01
C GLY A 1102 5.12 42.09 -12.76
N ALA A 1103 6.19 42.28 -11.99
CA ALA A 1103 6.22 43.15 -10.83
C ALA A 1103 6.01 44.62 -11.19
N GLU A 1104 6.66 45.12 -12.24
CA GLU A 1104 6.48 46.48 -12.73
C GLU A 1104 5.02 46.76 -13.11
N PHE A 1105 4.39 45.86 -13.87
CA PHE A 1105 2.99 46.01 -14.28
C PHE A 1105 2.00 45.91 -13.12
N LEU A 1106 2.22 45.01 -12.15
CA LEU A 1106 1.38 44.89 -10.97
C LEU A 1106 1.51 46.11 -10.04
N CYS A 1107 2.72 46.64 -9.87
CA CYS A 1107 2.95 47.89 -9.14
C CYS A 1107 2.29 49.09 -9.85
N ALA A 1108 2.40 49.17 -11.18
CA ALA A 1108 1.74 50.20 -11.97
C ALA A 1108 0.20 50.11 -11.86
N ALA A 1109 -0.36 48.90 -11.91
CA ALA A 1109 -1.80 48.68 -11.70
C ALA A 1109 -2.24 49.14 -10.31
N ALA A 1110 -1.48 48.80 -9.26
CA ALA A 1110 -1.77 49.20 -7.89
C ALA A 1110 -1.57 50.70 -7.63
N ALA A 1111 -0.67 51.37 -8.36
CA ALA A 1111 -0.53 52.81 -8.30
C ALA A 1111 -1.76 53.55 -8.84
N LEU A 1112 -2.38 53.00 -9.89
CA LEU A 1112 -3.61 53.55 -10.49
C LEU A 1112 -4.87 53.17 -9.71
N ASP A 1113 -4.92 51.95 -9.15
CA ASP A 1113 -5.97 51.51 -8.23
C ASP A 1113 -5.35 50.96 -6.93
N PRO A 1114 -5.25 51.82 -5.90
CA PRO A 1114 -4.70 51.43 -4.60
C PRO A 1114 -5.49 50.36 -3.85
N SER A 1115 -6.64 49.88 -4.37
CA SER A 1115 -7.34 48.73 -3.78
C SER A 1115 -6.67 47.40 -4.13
N LEU A 1116 -5.88 47.39 -5.21
CA LEU A 1116 -5.12 46.23 -5.67
C LEU A 1116 -3.82 46.02 -4.89
N CYS A 1117 -3.39 46.97 -4.05
CA CYS A 1117 -2.13 46.90 -3.31
C CYS A 1117 -1.99 45.62 -2.48
N GLU A 1118 -3.04 45.15 -1.79
CA GLU A 1118 -2.95 43.91 -1.01
C GLU A 1118 -2.84 42.67 -1.91
N GLU A 1119 -3.69 42.58 -2.94
CA GLU A 1119 -3.70 41.43 -3.87
C GLU A 1119 -2.40 41.34 -4.69
N ALA A 1120 -1.94 42.46 -5.24
CA ALA A 1120 -0.68 42.55 -5.96
C ALA A 1120 0.52 42.28 -5.03
N GLY A 1121 0.47 42.76 -3.78
CA GLY A 1121 1.48 42.46 -2.77
C GLY A 1121 1.56 40.95 -2.47
N ASP A 1122 0.42 40.28 -2.31
CA ASP A 1122 0.36 38.83 -2.07
C ASP A 1122 0.94 38.04 -3.26
N LEU A 1123 0.61 38.45 -4.49
CA LEU A 1123 1.15 37.84 -5.71
C LEU A 1123 2.67 38.02 -5.83
N LEU A 1124 3.18 39.23 -5.56
CA LEU A 1124 4.62 39.51 -5.61
C LEU A 1124 5.40 38.80 -4.50
N TYR A 1125 4.79 38.61 -3.34
CA TYR A 1125 5.38 37.82 -2.26
C TYR A 1125 5.55 36.36 -2.67
N GLN A 1126 4.56 35.78 -3.38
CA GLN A 1126 4.62 34.40 -3.87
C GLN A 1126 5.75 34.17 -4.88
N VAL A 1127 6.04 35.14 -5.74
CA VAL A 1127 7.13 35.07 -6.74
C VAL A 1127 8.47 35.63 -6.23
N SER A 1128 8.62 35.78 -4.92
CA SER A 1128 9.85 36.23 -4.26
C SER A 1128 10.28 37.68 -4.57
N CYS A 1129 9.39 38.52 -5.09
CA CYS A 1129 9.59 39.97 -5.22
C CYS A 1129 9.27 40.69 -3.90
N TYR A 1130 9.98 40.30 -2.84
CA TYR A 1130 9.66 40.67 -1.46
C TYR A 1130 9.71 42.18 -1.19
N MET A 1131 10.62 42.92 -1.83
CA MET A 1131 10.70 44.38 -1.68
C MET A 1131 9.44 45.07 -2.22
N SER A 1132 9.08 44.82 -3.47
CA SER A 1132 7.88 45.39 -4.10
C SER A 1132 6.59 44.93 -3.39
N ALA A 1133 6.56 43.68 -2.91
CA ALA A 1133 5.45 43.19 -2.09
C ALA A 1133 5.30 43.99 -0.77
N GLY A 1134 6.41 44.23 -0.07
CA GLY A 1134 6.43 45.04 1.15
C GLY A 1134 5.94 46.47 0.92
N GLU A 1135 6.40 47.11 -0.16
CA GLU A 1135 5.99 48.46 -0.54
C GLU A 1135 4.49 48.55 -0.83
N LEU A 1136 3.93 47.55 -1.53
CA LEU A 1136 2.49 47.48 -1.80
C LEU A 1136 1.67 47.23 -0.53
N PHE A 1137 2.13 46.36 0.38
CA PHE A 1137 1.47 46.17 1.67
C PHE A 1137 1.49 47.44 2.53
N GLU A 1138 2.58 48.21 2.52
CA GLU A 1138 2.63 49.52 3.18
C GLU A 1138 1.67 50.54 2.57
N GLN A 1139 1.53 50.55 1.25
CA GLN A 1139 0.53 51.39 0.58
C GLN A 1139 -0.89 50.98 0.98
N ALA A 1140 -1.19 49.69 1.08
CA ALA A 1140 -2.47 49.18 1.59
C ALA A 1140 -2.69 49.57 3.07
N LEU A 1141 -1.65 49.52 3.90
CA LEU A 1141 -1.70 49.93 5.32
C LEU A 1141 -2.04 51.40 5.52
N ARG A 1142 -1.61 52.30 4.63
CA ARG A 1142 -2.00 53.71 4.72
C ARG A 1142 -3.52 53.91 4.66
N ARG A 1143 -4.24 53.00 4.01
CA ARG A 1143 -5.71 53.00 3.94
C ARG A 1143 -6.36 52.29 5.12
N HIS A 1144 -5.67 51.31 5.70
CA HIS A 1144 -6.15 50.53 6.84
C HIS A 1144 -5.07 50.40 7.93
N PRO A 1145 -4.76 51.50 8.66
CA PRO A 1145 -3.58 51.57 9.53
C PRO A 1145 -3.61 50.59 10.71
N GLU A 1146 -4.80 50.14 11.11
CA GLU A 1146 -4.99 49.20 12.23
C GLU A 1146 -5.16 47.74 11.78
N ASN A 1147 -5.01 47.45 10.47
CA ASN A 1147 -5.11 46.09 9.97
C ASN A 1147 -3.86 45.28 10.32
N VAL A 1148 -3.92 44.58 11.45
CA VAL A 1148 -2.84 43.73 11.98
C VAL A 1148 -2.36 42.70 10.94
N ALA A 1149 -3.24 42.17 10.10
CA ALA A 1149 -2.86 41.20 9.07
C ALA A 1149 -1.93 41.82 8.02
N LEU A 1150 -2.23 43.05 7.56
CA LEU A 1150 -1.39 43.78 6.63
C LEU A 1150 -0.04 44.19 7.25
N ILE A 1151 -0.01 44.54 8.55
CA ILE A 1151 1.24 44.83 9.28
C ILE A 1151 2.15 43.61 9.30
N LEU A 1152 1.57 42.43 9.57
CA LEU A 1152 2.31 41.17 9.57
C LEU A 1152 2.79 40.79 8.16
N LYS A 1153 1.98 40.99 7.13
CA LYS A 1153 2.36 40.77 5.72
C LYS A 1153 3.52 41.67 5.29
N ALA A 1154 3.46 42.97 5.57
CA ALA A 1154 4.55 43.92 5.28
C ALA A 1154 5.84 43.56 6.03
N ALA A 1155 5.74 43.26 7.34
CA ALA A 1155 6.89 42.85 8.14
C ALA A 1155 7.52 41.53 7.66
N ALA A 1156 6.70 40.57 7.21
CA ALA A 1156 7.17 39.32 6.63
C ALA A 1156 7.91 39.56 5.30
N ALA A 1157 7.33 40.38 4.41
CA ALA A 1157 7.93 40.77 3.14
C ALA A 1157 9.30 41.43 3.33
N TYR A 1158 9.41 42.46 4.17
CA TYR A 1158 10.69 43.11 4.41
C TYR A 1158 11.70 42.24 5.15
N ARG A 1159 11.26 41.35 6.04
CA ARG A 1159 12.14 40.35 6.65
C ARG A 1159 12.74 39.44 5.59
N GLN A 1160 11.92 38.91 4.68
CA GLN A 1160 12.41 38.05 3.60
C GLN A 1160 13.33 38.78 2.64
N ALA A 1161 13.02 40.03 2.30
CA ALA A 1161 13.89 40.87 1.48
C ALA A 1161 15.26 41.15 2.13
N THR A 1162 15.29 41.35 3.45
CA THR A 1162 16.55 41.59 4.19
C THR A 1162 17.37 40.32 4.42
N THR A 1163 16.75 39.15 4.55
CA THR A 1163 17.47 37.86 4.58
C THR A 1163 18.01 37.46 3.21
N THR A 1164 17.30 37.77 2.12
CA THR A 1164 17.79 37.52 0.75
C THR A 1164 18.85 38.51 0.28
N ALA A 1165 18.87 39.74 0.82
CA ALA A 1165 19.91 40.76 0.56
C ALA A 1165 21.26 40.52 1.28
N LYS A 1166 21.38 39.49 2.14
CA LYS A 1166 22.68 39.03 2.67
C LYS A 1166 23.14 37.82 1.86
N PRO A 1167 23.80 38.09 0.71
CA PRO A 1167 25.26 38.18 0.73
C PRO A 1167 25.79 39.32 -0.16
N ALA A 1168 26.02 40.51 0.41
CA ALA A 1168 26.82 41.56 -0.24
C ALA A 1168 27.43 42.61 0.71
N LEU A 1169 26.89 42.81 1.93
CA LEU A 1169 27.43 43.78 2.90
C LEU A 1169 28.23 43.09 4.01
N ALA A 1170 29.37 42.53 3.61
CA ALA A 1170 30.51 42.27 4.46
C ALA A 1170 31.74 43.00 3.90
N MET A 1171 31.64 44.33 3.75
CA MET A 1171 32.79 45.24 3.73
C MET A 1171 32.36 46.59 4.28
N GLU A 1172 33.10 47.06 5.30
CA GLU A 1172 33.06 48.38 5.94
C GLU A 1172 31.81 48.63 6.82
N GLY A 1173 31.85 48.88 8.13
CA GLY A 1173 32.92 49.26 9.04
C GLY A 1173 32.46 50.43 9.93
N ARG A 1174 31.84 50.14 11.08
CA ARG A 1174 31.84 50.86 12.38
C ARG A 1174 30.53 50.69 13.15
#